data_AF-A0A848ZM77-F1
#
_entry.id   AF-A0A848ZM77-F1
#
_cell.length_a   1.000
_cell.length_b   1.000
_cell.length_c   1.000
_cell.angle_alpha   90.00
_cell.angle_beta   90.00
_cell.angle_gamma   90.00
#
_symmetry.space_group_name_H-M   'P 1'
#
loop_
_entity.id
_entity.type
_entity.pdbx_description
1 polymer ?
#
loop_
_entity_poly.entity_id
_entity_poly.type
_entity_poly.pdbx_seq_one_letter_code
_entity_poly.pdbx_strand_id
1 'polypeptide(L)'
;AYGNLISSDNDGDHRGESERLVHIVEGSDAGWRTNWQFGKYTDPKNNGYKVWMDEKLYLPRWEGQAAYIIPPIVNFHNGPTGMAYNPGTALGKDWLNRFFLVEFVGDPGRSHIWSFDLKPNGATFDLGTDQDIMSGVLPTGLCFGPDGALYFSDWISGWGTKNYGRVWKIDVTPEKNDLEVERKETQRLMVLDYTNESTTDLVAYLKYPDLRIRKKAQFELAERTFWGYRALKKVIREERDQFARIHAIWGIGQVSEQKVSKAKPLLDLLSDNDPEIIAQAAKVLGDVLYLEAGEGLVPLLEHKNARVQFFAAQALGRIKHEEAIEPLLALIERNADKDIYIRHAAVLALSRIGKSAPIVRLVNNPNRSLRIAAVLVLRRMQDDNVASFLQDEDEYIVAEAARAINDDWSIETALPALANTLTEKRFTSEPLLRRAINAALRVGGVKELDNLIAFAKRSDVAGNLRGEALAALGTWSEPSVLDRVDGRYRGTVKRDSSMIRSKIEKEIPGFLKENDSEILVGITKTLSSLNINTHNDALFTLMRTHNSELVRATALEALGNLDYGNMEAVMQSGMRDKDQNVRAVAVGLIAKMEISKEKLPTIIDPIFKSGSTREQQRMLRVLGELPLEKSENTLQKLIQKANRNQLDQGIILDLIEAVEASKSASLIANLDKLKSGGHTVDSYSETLYGGEWWPGRTVFNSNPTAQCVRCHAIDGAGGKVGPPLDNIANI
;
A
#
# COMPACT_ATOMS: atom_id res chain seq x y z
N ALA A 1 -19.57 1.94 20.90
CA ALA A 1 -21.03 1.81 21.10
C ALA A 1 -21.86 2.24 19.87
N TYR A 2 -21.71 3.48 19.39
CA TYR A 2 -22.60 4.17 18.44
C TYR A 2 -22.56 3.74 16.94
N GLY A 3 -22.36 2.45 16.65
CA GLY A 3 -22.43 1.93 15.27
C GLY A 3 -21.30 2.36 14.33
N ASN A 4 -20.20 2.93 14.85
CA ASN A 4 -19.02 3.28 14.06
C ASN A 4 -18.15 2.04 13.80
N LEU A 5 -17.56 1.96 12.60
CA LEU A 5 -16.65 0.88 12.23
C LEU A 5 -15.21 1.37 12.34
N ILE A 6 -14.52 0.91 13.38
CA ILE A 6 -13.09 1.16 13.61
C ILE A 6 -12.35 -0.15 13.39
N SER A 7 -11.20 -0.11 12.70
CA SER A 7 -10.29 -1.25 12.53
C SER A 7 -8.85 -0.78 12.60
N SER A 8 -7.91 -1.70 12.75
CA SER A 8 -6.55 -1.54 12.23
C SER A 8 -6.45 -2.27 10.89
N ASP A 9 -5.66 -1.77 9.95
CA ASP A 9 -5.24 -2.52 8.74
C ASP A 9 -3.92 -3.27 8.97
N ASN A 10 -3.50 -4.06 7.97
CA ASN A 10 -2.32 -4.95 8.02
C ASN A 10 -1.66 -4.99 6.62
N ASP A 11 -1.19 -3.83 6.18
CA ASP A 11 -0.66 -3.54 4.85
C ASP A 11 0.83 -3.14 4.85
N GLY A 12 1.44 -3.03 6.04
CA GLY A 12 2.70 -2.38 6.36
C GLY A 12 3.98 -3.07 5.89
N ASP A 13 4.10 -3.30 4.58
CA ASP A 13 5.14 -4.11 3.94
C ASP A 13 6.36 -3.33 3.41
N HIS A 14 6.44 -2.02 3.63
CA HIS A 14 7.55 -1.20 3.12
C HIS A 14 8.36 -0.47 4.19
N ARG A 15 9.60 -0.09 3.83
CA ARG A 15 10.55 0.53 4.76
C ARG A 15 10.04 1.87 5.27
N GLY A 16 9.86 1.98 6.59
CA GLY A 16 9.37 3.21 7.23
C GLY A 16 7.86 3.38 7.16
N GLU A 17 7.15 2.34 6.74
CA GLU A 17 5.70 2.18 6.91
C GLU A 17 5.39 1.63 8.32
N SER A 18 4.14 1.75 8.74
CA SER A 18 3.57 1.05 9.90
C SER A 18 2.07 0.95 9.69
N GLU A 19 1.45 -0.07 10.27
CA GLU A 19 0.00 -0.32 10.19
C GLU A 19 -0.82 0.87 10.74
N ARG A 20 -2.11 0.93 10.43
CA ARG A 20 -2.88 2.16 10.61
C ARG A 20 -4.23 1.93 11.27
N LEU A 21 -4.55 2.76 12.24
CA LEU A 21 -5.86 2.81 12.89
C LEU A 21 -6.83 3.64 12.02
N VAL A 22 -7.91 3.03 11.55
CA VAL A 22 -8.81 3.60 10.54
C VAL A 22 -10.27 3.66 11.02
N HIS A 23 -10.93 4.78 10.74
CA HIS A 23 -12.39 4.92 10.83
C HIS A 23 -12.99 4.62 9.45
N ILE A 24 -13.50 3.41 9.27
CA ILE A 24 -14.04 2.94 8.00
C ILE A 24 -15.43 3.53 7.82
N VAL A 25 -15.61 4.32 6.75
CA VAL A 25 -16.88 4.96 6.41
C VAL A 25 -17.30 4.61 4.99
N GLU A 26 -18.60 4.66 4.71
CA GLU A 26 -19.12 4.27 3.40
C GLU A 26 -18.42 5.02 2.24
N GLY A 27 -17.92 4.26 1.26
CA GLY A 27 -17.24 4.80 0.09
C GLY A 27 -15.84 5.38 0.33
N SER A 28 -15.28 5.24 1.55
CA SER A 28 -13.90 5.65 1.86
C SER A 28 -12.89 4.90 0.98
N ASP A 29 -11.88 5.63 0.51
CA ASP A 29 -10.70 5.04 -0.10
C ASP A 29 -9.54 5.18 0.91
N ALA A 30 -9.05 4.08 1.46
CA ALA A 30 -7.95 4.09 2.43
C ALA A 30 -6.56 4.27 1.78
N GLY A 31 -6.53 4.57 0.48
CA GLY A 31 -5.34 4.78 -0.34
C GLY A 31 -4.78 3.49 -0.93
N TRP A 32 -4.52 2.47 -0.12
CA TRP A 32 -3.74 1.29 -0.52
C TRP A 32 -4.25 0.56 -1.79
N ARG A 33 -3.33 -0.06 -2.53
CA ARG A 33 -3.58 -0.87 -3.74
C ARG A 33 -2.55 -2.01 -3.86
N THR A 34 -3.01 -3.23 -4.12
CA THR A 34 -2.13 -4.42 -4.30
C THR A 34 -1.12 -4.26 -5.43
N ASN A 35 -1.45 -3.51 -6.49
CA ASN A 35 -0.54 -3.20 -7.60
C ASN A 35 0.64 -2.28 -7.22
N TRP A 36 0.72 -1.77 -5.98
CA TRP A 36 1.91 -1.06 -5.45
C TRP A 36 2.88 -1.98 -4.69
N GLN A 37 2.51 -3.24 -4.45
CA GLN A 37 3.34 -4.23 -3.75
C GLN A 37 4.24 -5.02 -4.74
N PHE A 38 3.76 -5.31 -5.94
CA PHE A 38 4.37 -6.28 -6.87
C PHE A 38 4.52 -5.78 -8.32
N GLY A 39 5.16 -6.61 -9.16
CA GLY A 39 5.17 -6.47 -10.62
C GLY A 39 6.18 -5.46 -11.15
N LYS A 40 5.86 -4.16 -11.12
CA LYS A 40 6.62 -3.18 -11.93
C LYS A 40 8.05 -2.94 -11.44
N TYR A 41 8.30 -3.11 -10.15
CA TYR A 41 9.62 -2.88 -9.51
C TYR A 41 10.69 -3.88 -9.95
N THR A 42 10.31 -4.97 -10.61
CA THR A 42 11.20 -5.98 -11.19
C THR A 42 11.20 -6.00 -12.71
N ASP A 43 10.45 -5.11 -13.37
CA ASP A 43 10.44 -4.98 -14.84
C ASP A 43 11.51 -3.96 -15.28
N PRO A 44 12.56 -4.36 -16.02
CA PRO A 44 13.61 -3.45 -16.47
C PRO A 44 13.12 -2.36 -17.46
N LYS A 45 11.89 -2.46 -17.98
CA LYS A 45 11.25 -1.41 -18.78
C LYS A 45 10.53 -0.34 -17.94
N ASN A 46 10.39 -0.53 -16.63
CA ASN A 46 9.58 0.33 -15.76
C ASN A 46 10.45 1.15 -14.77
N ASN A 47 9.81 1.87 -13.86
CA ASN A 47 10.45 2.73 -12.85
C ASN A 47 10.25 2.22 -11.42
N GLY A 48 11.03 2.78 -10.49
CA GLY A 48 10.93 2.48 -9.05
C GLY A 48 9.84 3.26 -8.29
N TYR A 49 9.12 4.19 -8.94
CA TYR A 49 8.21 5.11 -8.25
C TYR A 49 7.06 4.36 -7.57
N LYS A 50 6.81 4.64 -6.30
CA LYS A 50 5.81 3.97 -5.49
C LYS A 50 4.86 5.00 -4.88
N VAL A 51 3.76 5.26 -5.61
CA VAL A 51 2.66 6.19 -5.24
C VAL A 51 2.38 6.16 -3.73
N TRP A 52 2.21 4.97 -3.15
CA TRP A 52 1.98 4.76 -1.72
C TRP A 52 2.96 5.48 -0.79
N MET A 53 4.26 5.28 -1.02
CA MET A 53 5.36 5.76 -0.18
C MET A 53 5.79 7.17 -0.59
N ASP A 54 6.00 7.38 -1.89
CA ASP A 54 6.54 8.63 -2.44
C ASP A 54 5.52 9.78 -2.35
N GLU A 55 4.21 9.48 -2.46
CA GLU A 55 3.13 10.44 -2.18
C GLU A 55 2.60 10.35 -0.74
N LYS A 56 3.26 9.57 0.13
CA LYS A 56 2.99 9.50 1.59
C LYS A 56 1.52 9.30 1.94
N LEU A 57 0.88 8.35 1.24
CA LEU A 57 -0.54 8.00 1.45
C LEU A 57 -0.72 7.09 2.69
N TYR A 58 0.36 6.45 3.15
CA TYR A 58 0.41 5.65 4.38
C TYR A 58 0.44 6.46 5.69
N LEU A 59 0.54 7.80 5.61
CA LEU A 59 0.60 8.70 6.78
C LEU A 59 -0.78 9.27 7.17
N PRO A 60 -0.97 9.71 8.43
CA PRO A 60 -2.14 10.49 8.85
C PRO A 60 -2.14 11.86 8.15
N ARG A 61 -3.24 12.62 8.25
CA ARG A 61 -3.43 13.85 7.45
C ARG A 61 -2.27 14.83 7.57
N TRP A 62 -1.65 15.13 6.44
CA TRP A 62 -0.66 16.20 6.27
C TRP A 62 -1.05 17.14 5.10
N GLU A 63 -0.48 18.34 5.03
CA GLU A 63 -0.86 19.35 4.03
C GLU A 63 -0.20 19.10 2.66
N GLY A 64 -1.01 18.90 1.62
CA GLY A 64 -0.55 18.47 0.29
C GLY A 64 -0.76 16.98 -0.01
N GLN A 65 -1.25 16.20 0.96
CA GLN A 65 -1.70 14.82 0.75
C GLN A 65 -2.85 14.76 -0.26
N ALA A 66 -2.97 13.66 -1.02
CA ALA A 66 -4.01 13.50 -2.04
C ALA A 66 -5.43 13.63 -1.46
N ALA A 67 -6.34 14.28 -2.19
CA ALA A 67 -7.66 14.64 -1.67
C ALA A 67 -8.69 13.50 -1.78
N TYR A 68 -8.47 12.53 -2.66
CA TYR A 68 -9.42 11.43 -2.88
C TYR A 68 -9.45 10.38 -1.76
N ILE A 69 -8.42 10.31 -0.91
CA ILE A 69 -8.32 9.32 0.18
C ILE A 69 -8.97 9.81 1.48
N ILE A 70 -9.36 8.85 2.32
CA ILE A 70 -9.55 9.03 3.75
C ILE A 70 -8.23 8.63 4.45
N PRO A 71 -7.50 9.57 5.06
CA PRO A 71 -6.31 9.24 5.84
C PRO A 71 -6.68 8.48 7.13
N PRO A 72 -5.74 7.70 7.69
CA PRO A 72 -5.95 7.04 8.98
C PRO A 72 -6.06 8.05 10.13
N ILE A 73 -6.57 7.59 11.27
CA ILE A 73 -6.54 8.32 12.53
C ILE A 73 -5.08 8.54 12.95
N VAL A 74 -4.30 7.45 12.96
CA VAL A 74 -2.88 7.44 13.31
C VAL A 74 -2.22 6.16 12.77
N ASN A 75 -0.89 6.17 12.59
CA ASN A 75 -0.12 4.95 12.42
C ASN A 75 0.08 4.29 13.79
N PHE A 76 0.03 2.96 13.84
CA PHE A 76 -0.30 2.21 15.04
C PHE A 76 0.49 0.88 15.12
N HIS A 77 0.11 0.02 16.08
CA HIS A 77 0.80 -1.25 16.38
C HIS A 77 0.80 -2.22 15.21
N ASN A 78 1.89 -2.98 15.05
CA ASN A 78 2.15 -3.69 13.79
C ASN A 78 1.66 -5.15 13.82
N GLY A 79 1.37 -5.72 12.65
CA GLY A 79 0.84 -7.08 12.56
C GLY A 79 -0.46 -7.34 13.35
N PRO A 80 -1.52 -6.50 13.25
CA PRO A 80 -2.73 -6.70 14.03
C PRO A 80 -3.52 -7.95 13.58
N THR A 81 -3.79 -8.88 14.49
CA THR A 81 -4.51 -10.15 14.18
C THR A 81 -5.80 -10.37 14.98
N GLY A 82 -6.27 -9.36 15.71
CA GLY A 82 -7.50 -9.45 16.49
C GLY A 82 -7.86 -8.16 17.19
N MET A 83 -9.13 -7.76 17.12
CA MET A 83 -9.60 -6.51 17.73
C MET A 83 -11.02 -6.68 18.29
N ALA A 84 -11.28 -6.12 19.48
CA ALA A 84 -12.62 -6.03 20.04
C ALA A 84 -12.81 -4.74 20.83
N TYR A 85 -14.07 -4.40 21.08
CA TYR A 85 -14.49 -3.26 21.89
C TYR A 85 -15.16 -3.77 23.17
N ASN A 86 -14.90 -3.17 24.33
CA ASN A 86 -15.58 -3.57 25.57
C ASN A 86 -17.10 -3.44 25.39
N PRO A 87 -17.87 -4.52 25.53
CA PRO A 87 -19.29 -4.51 25.19
C PRO A 87 -20.13 -3.61 26.12
N GLY A 88 -19.63 -3.28 27.33
CA GLY A 88 -20.27 -2.36 28.27
C GLY A 88 -20.43 -2.90 29.70
N THR A 89 -20.19 -4.19 29.92
CA THR A 89 -20.14 -4.82 31.26
C THR A 89 -18.90 -5.70 31.47
N ALA A 90 -17.94 -5.72 30.55
CA ALA A 90 -16.77 -6.59 30.66
C ALA A 90 -15.66 -5.96 31.51
N LEU A 91 -14.87 -6.82 32.17
CA LEU A 91 -13.80 -6.49 33.11
C LEU A 91 -14.31 -5.65 34.31
N GLY A 92 -13.94 -4.37 34.37
CA GLY A 92 -14.31 -3.40 35.41
C GLY A 92 -14.42 -2.00 34.80
N LYS A 93 -14.91 -1.00 35.55
CA LYS A 93 -15.26 0.33 35.02
C LYS A 93 -14.08 1.06 34.38
N ASP A 94 -12.85 0.82 34.85
CA ASP A 94 -11.59 1.31 34.27
C ASP A 94 -11.43 0.97 32.76
N TRP A 95 -12.11 -0.09 32.28
CA TRP A 95 -11.99 -0.62 30.91
C TRP A 95 -13.17 -0.26 29.99
N LEU A 96 -14.13 0.55 30.45
CA LEU A 96 -15.31 0.92 29.66
C LEU A 96 -14.96 1.83 28.48
N ASN A 97 -15.70 1.67 27.38
CA ASN A 97 -15.50 2.38 26.11
C ASN A 97 -14.14 2.17 25.41
N ARG A 98 -13.28 1.28 25.91
CA ARG A 98 -11.98 0.95 25.29
C ARG A 98 -12.10 -0.14 24.22
N PHE A 99 -11.21 -0.04 23.24
CA PHE A 99 -10.84 -1.14 22.35
C PHE A 99 -9.67 -1.95 22.94
N PHE A 100 -9.50 -3.15 22.43
CA PHE A 100 -8.37 -4.03 22.68
C PHE A 100 -7.86 -4.56 21.33
N LEU A 101 -6.54 -4.58 21.13
CA LEU A 101 -5.88 -4.99 19.89
C LEU A 101 -4.78 -6.02 20.20
N VAL A 102 -4.74 -7.09 19.42
CA VAL A 102 -3.66 -8.07 19.35
C VAL A 102 -2.59 -7.58 18.39
N GLU A 103 -1.38 -7.31 18.87
CA GLU A 103 -0.17 -7.19 18.05
C GLU A 103 0.52 -8.55 17.93
N PHE A 104 0.89 -8.92 16.70
CA PHE A 104 1.43 -10.23 16.38
C PHE A 104 2.69 -10.11 15.51
N VAL A 105 3.86 -10.18 16.15
CA VAL A 105 5.17 -10.08 15.49
C VAL A 105 6.01 -11.36 15.65
N GLY A 106 5.33 -12.49 15.81
CA GLY A 106 5.88 -13.86 15.85
C GLY A 106 6.67 -14.24 17.10
N ASP A 107 7.33 -13.28 17.73
CA ASP A 107 8.04 -13.41 19.00
C ASP A 107 7.13 -12.99 20.17
N PRO A 108 6.97 -13.82 21.23
CA PRO A 108 6.10 -13.51 22.37
C PRO A 108 6.57 -12.34 23.24
N GLY A 109 7.87 -12.08 23.30
CA GLY A 109 8.43 -10.97 24.09
C GLY A 109 8.21 -9.59 23.45
N ARG A 110 7.86 -9.56 22.15
CA ARG A 110 7.52 -8.36 21.38
C ARG A 110 6.05 -8.29 20.96
N SER A 111 5.22 -9.27 21.32
CA SER A 111 3.83 -9.35 20.89
C SER A 111 2.92 -9.01 22.07
N HIS A 112 2.00 -8.08 21.84
CA HIS A 112 1.31 -7.35 22.90
C HIS A 112 -0.21 -7.46 22.77
N ILE A 113 -0.90 -7.28 23.89
CA ILE A 113 -2.31 -6.88 23.92
C ILE A 113 -2.35 -5.41 24.32
N TRP A 114 -2.72 -4.56 23.37
CA TRP A 114 -2.90 -3.12 23.56
C TRP A 114 -4.35 -2.81 23.92
N SER A 115 -4.58 -1.76 24.71
CA SER A 115 -5.93 -1.19 24.91
C SER A 115 -5.93 0.32 24.72
N PHE A 116 -6.79 0.79 23.82
CA PHE A 116 -6.88 2.19 23.43
C PHE A 116 -8.31 2.72 23.49
N ASP A 117 -8.48 4.04 23.54
CA ASP A 117 -9.76 4.72 23.34
C ASP A 117 -9.68 5.81 22.27
N LEU A 118 -10.84 6.37 21.91
CA LEU A 118 -10.99 7.35 20.83
C LEU A 118 -11.73 8.59 21.33
N LYS A 119 -11.27 9.76 20.91
CA LYS A 119 -11.90 11.07 21.22
C LYS A 119 -12.58 11.60 19.95
N PRO A 120 -13.86 12.00 19.98
CA PRO A 120 -14.52 12.55 18.79
C PRO A 120 -13.85 13.83 18.29
N ASN A 121 -13.53 13.88 16.99
CA ASN A 121 -12.98 15.03 16.29
C ASN A 121 -13.74 15.23 14.97
N GLY A 122 -14.56 16.29 14.91
CA GLY A 122 -15.47 16.52 13.78
C GLY A 122 -16.46 15.35 13.58
N ALA A 123 -16.51 14.82 12.36
CA ALA A 123 -17.25 13.62 11.98
C ALA A 123 -16.42 12.31 12.15
N THR A 124 -15.21 12.39 12.71
CA THR A 124 -14.29 11.26 12.93
C THR A 124 -13.73 11.24 14.36
N PHE A 125 -12.56 10.64 14.57
CA PHE A 125 -11.92 10.45 15.87
C PHE A 125 -10.41 10.70 15.84
N ASP A 126 -9.88 11.18 16.96
CA ASP A 126 -8.45 11.13 17.30
C ASP A 126 -8.18 9.95 18.24
N LEU A 127 -6.94 9.45 18.26
CA LEU A 127 -6.50 8.50 19.30
C LEU A 127 -6.54 9.19 20.67
N GLY A 128 -7.24 8.58 21.63
CA GLY A 128 -7.47 9.16 22.95
C GLY A 128 -6.35 8.86 23.94
N THR A 129 -6.10 7.57 24.16
CA THR A 129 -5.07 6.98 25.01
C THR A 129 -4.74 5.62 24.44
N ASP A 130 -3.55 5.10 24.74
CA ASP A 130 -3.06 3.80 24.32
C ASP A 130 -2.18 3.22 25.43
N GLN A 131 -2.25 1.89 25.64
CA GLN A 131 -1.72 1.23 26.83
C GLN A 131 -1.40 -0.23 26.58
N ASP A 132 -0.18 -0.66 26.94
CA ASP A 132 0.21 -2.08 27.00
C ASP A 132 -0.49 -2.77 28.18
N ILE A 133 -1.13 -3.90 27.93
CA ILE A 133 -1.86 -4.70 28.92
C ILE A 133 -1.10 -5.99 29.25
N MET A 134 -0.44 -6.59 28.27
CA MET A 134 0.24 -7.89 28.41
C MET A 134 1.17 -8.17 27.23
N SER A 135 2.36 -8.67 27.53
CA SER A 135 3.29 -9.32 26.60
C SER A 135 3.80 -10.65 27.19
N GLY A 136 4.73 -11.34 26.52
CA GLY A 136 5.23 -12.67 26.92
C GLY A 136 4.36 -13.83 26.42
N VAL A 137 3.38 -13.53 25.58
CA VAL A 137 2.48 -14.44 24.86
C VAL A 137 2.45 -14.03 23.40
N LEU A 138 2.01 -14.90 22.51
CA LEU A 138 1.76 -14.53 21.11
C LEU A 138 0.25 -14.59 20.81
N PRO A 139 -0.50 -13.55 21.21
CA PRO A 139 -1.95 -13.53 21.07
C PRO A 139 -2.38 -13.59 19.59
N THR A 140 -3.50 -14.25 19.29
CA THR A 140 -4.11 -14.34 17.95
C THR A 140 -5.63 -14.33 18.11
N GLY A 141 -6.27 -13.23 17.73
CA GLY A 141 -7.70 -13.01 18.01
C GLY A 141 -8.00 -12.78 19.49
N LEU A 142 -8.96 -11.91 19.80
CA LEU A 142 -9.47 -11.72 21.16
C LEU A 142 -10.99 -11.49 21.17
N CYS A 143 -11.68 -11.90 22.23
CA CYS A 143 -13.13 -11.73 22.39
C CYS A 143 -13.56 -11.70 23.87
N PHE A 144 -14.69 -11.06 24.15
CA PHE A 144 -15.25 -11.01 25.52
C PHE A 144 -16.23 -12.16 25.77
N GLY A 145 -16.01 -12.90 26.85
CA GLY A 145 -16.87 -14.00 27.28
C GLY A 145 -18.23 -13.55 27.82
N PRO A 146 -19.20 -14.46 27.97
CA PRO A 146 -20.48 -14.17 28.64
C PRO A 146 -20.30 -13.74 30.10
N ASP A 147 -19.26 -14.24 30.78
CA ASP A 147 -18.83 -13.90 32.14
C ASP A 147 -18.16 -12.52 32.26
N GLY A 148 -17.99 -11.80 31.15
CA GLY A 148 -17.34 -10.49 31.09
C GLY A 148 -15.81 -10.53 31.13
N ALA A 149 -15.17 -11.69 31.08
CA ALA A 149 -13.71 -11.77 30.98
C ALA A 149 -13.22 -11.60 29.52
N LEU A 150 -11.94 -11.27 29.34
CA LEU A 150 -11.31 -11.21 28.02
C LEU A 150 -10.60 -12.55 27.72
N TYR A 151 -10.96 -13.18 26.61
CA TYR A 151 -10.35 -14.41 26.13
C TYR A 151 -9.56 -14.15 24.86
N PHE A 152 -8.42 -14.82 24.72
CA PHE A 152 -7.62 -14.82 23.49
C PHE A 152 -6.96 -16.18 23.26
N SER A 153 -6.86 -16.57 21.99
CA SER A 153 -5.98 -17.67 21.59
C SER A 153 -4.54 -17.17 21.58
N ASP A 154 -3.60 -18.03 21.93
CA ASP A 154 -2.17 -17.74 21.95
C ASP A 154 -1.44 -18.83 21.18
N TRP A 155 -0.72 -18.39 20.15
CA TRP A 155 -0.02 -19.25 19.20
C TRP A 155 1.35 -19.69 19.73
N ILE A 156 1.73 -19.28 20.96
CA ILE A 156 2.95 -19.62 21.70
C ILE A 156 4.21 -18.99 21.11
N SER A 157 4.33 -19.03 19.78
CA SER A 157 5.33 -18.45 18.87
C SER A 157 4.89 -18.97 17.46
N GLY A 158 4.27 -18.25 16.47
CA GLY A 158 3.40 -18.86 15.37
C GLY A 158 3.53 -19.06 13.81
N TRP A 159 4.65 -18.84 13.05
CA TRP A 159 4.80 -18.74 11.57
C TRP A 159 4.81 -20.13 10.91
N GLY A 160 4.66 -21.18 11.72
CA GLY A 160 4.18 -22.49 11.31
C GLY A 160 2.75 -22.73 11.79
N THR A 161 1.97 -23.47 11.00
CA THR A 161 0.75 -24.12 11.51
C THR A 161 1.10 -25.03 12.68
N LYS A 162 0.33 -24.94 13.77
CA LYS A 162 0.49 -25.81 14.94
C LYS A 162 -0.78 -26.64 15.14
N ASN A 163 -0.59 -27.88 15.61
CA ASN A 163 -1.66 -28.75 16.11
C ASN A 163 -1.90 -28.55 17.63
N TYR A 164 -1.32 -27.48 18.20
CA TYR A 164 -1.41 -27.11 19.61
C TYR A 164 -1.34 -25.59 19.75
N GLY A 165 -1.85 -25.07 20.87
CA GLY A 165 -1.89 -23.66 21.20
C GLY A 165 -2.40 -23.48 22.63
N ARG A 166 -2.50 -22.24 23.09
CA ARG A 166 -3.11 -21.90 24.40
C ARG A 166 -4.38 -21.07 24.18
N VAL A 167 -5.29 -21.12 25.14
CA VAL A 167 -6.37 -20.13 25.26
C VAL A 167 -6.25 -19.54 26.66
N TRP A 168 -6.09 -18.23 26.74
CA TRP A 168 -5.96 -17.51 27.99
C TRP A 168 -7.25 -16.79 28.34
N LYS A 169 -7.42 -16.55 29.64
CA LYS A 169 -8.42 -15.66 30.21
C LYS A 169 -7.69 -14.55 30.99
N ILE A 170 -7.88 -13.30 30.58
CA ILE A 170 -7.59 -12.12 31.39
C ILE A 170 -8.89 -11.72 32.10
N ASP A 171 -8.78 -11.43 33.40
CA ASP A 171 -9.87 -10.92 34.21
C ASP A 171 -9.35 -9.90 35.23
N VAL A 172 -10.25 -9.11 35.81
CA VAL A 172 -9.95 -8.24 36.95
C VAL A 172 -9.85 -9.06 38.23
N THR A 173 -9.01 -8.61 39.18
CA THR A 173 -8.91 -9.24 40.51
C THR A 173 -10.21 -9.01 41.30
N PRO A 174 -10.49 -9.80 42.37
CA PRO A 174 -11.72 -9.63 43.15
C PRO A 174 -11.92 -8.21 43.70
N GLU A 175 -10.83 -7.53 44.05
CA GLU A 175 -10.82 -6.16 44.59
C GLU A 175 -11.07 -5.10 43.51
N LYS A 176 -10.96 -5.48 42.23
CA LYS A 176 -11.14 -4.65 41.03
C LYS A 176 -12.37 -5.06 40.19
N ASN A 177 -13.14 -6.07 40.61
CA ASN A 177 -14.32 -6.56 39.91
C ASN A 177 -15.57 -5.72 40.22
N ASP A 178 -15.48 -4.40 39.97
CA ASP A 178 -16.51 -3.45 40.36
C ASP A 178 -17.78 -3.47 39.45
N LEU A 179 -17.88 -4.48 38.58
CA LEU A 179 -19.03 -4.82 37.73
C LEU A 179 -19.53 -6.27 37.97
N GLU A 180 -19.19 -6.91 39.10
CA GLU A 180 -19.50 -8.33 39.34
C GLU A 180 -20.99 -8.68 39.16
N VAL A 181 -21.90 -7.80 39.58
CA VAL A 181 -23.36 -8.03 39.49
C VAL A 181 -23.83 -7.92 38.04
N GLU A 182 -23.39 -6.87 37.34
CA GLU A 182 -23.67 -6.63 35.93
C GLU A 182 -23.10 -7.74 35.05
N ARG A 183 -21.94 -8.28 35.39
CA ARG A 183 -21.31 -9.43 34.71
C ARG A 183 -22.11 -10.72 34.90
N LYS A 184 -22.52 -11.04 36.13
CA LYS A 184 -23.36 -12.22 36.42
C LYS A 184 -24.71 -12.15 35.71
N GLU A 185 -25.34 -10.97 35.68
CA GLU A 185 -26.59 -10.78 34.94
C GLU A 185 -26.38 -10.79 33.43
N THR A 186 -25.28 -10.21 32.91
CA THR A 186 -24.90 -10.33 31.49
C THR A 186 -24.73 -11.80 31.10
N GLN A 187 -24.07 -12.60 31.94
CA GLN A 187 -23.86 -14.02 31.71
C GLN A 187 -25.20 -14.79 31.62
N ARG A 188 -26.16 -14.48 32.50
CA ARG A 188 -27.53 -15.01 32.45
C ARG A 188 -28.24 -14.60 31.16
N LEU A 189 -28.25 -13.30 30.85
CA LEU A 189 -28.93 -12.73 29.67
C LEU A 189 -28.32 -13.19 28.33
N MET A 190 -27.02 -13.51 28.29
CA MET A 190 -26.35 -13.97 27.07
C MET A 190 -26.83 -15.34 26.59
N VAL A 191 -27.27 -16.21 27.50
CA VAL A 191 -27.67 -17.60 27.21
C VAL A 191 -29.19 -17.82 27.13
N LEU A 192 -30.01 -16.76 27.30
CA LEU A 192 -31.45 -16.85 27.07
C LEU A 192 -31.79 -17.07 25.59
N ASP A 193 -32.91 -17.73 25.36
CA ASP A 193 -33.60 -17.80 24.06
C ASP A 193 -34.62 -16.66 23.96
N TYR A 194 -34.27 -15.65 23.17
CA TYR A 194 -35.00 -14.39 23.06
C TYR A 194 -36.37 -14.56 22.40
N THR A 195 -36.60 -15.69 21.69
CA THR A 195 -37.90 -16.00 21.10
C THR A 195 -39.00 -16.22 22.14
N ASN A 196 -38.63 -16.59 23.38
CA ASN A 196 -39.54 -16.79 24.50
C ASN A 196 -39.73 -15.54 25.38
N GLU A 197 -38.83 -14.56 25.31
CA GLU A 197 -38.87 -13.34 26.13
C GLU A 197 -40.06 -12.45 25.72
N SER A 198 -40.67 -11.73 26.68
CA SER A 198 -41.81 -10.86 26.35
C SER A 198 -41.36 -9.60 25.61
N THR A 199 -42.25 -9.01 24.83
CA THR A 199 -42.00 -7.72 24.15
C THR A 199 -41.68 -6.58 25.14
N THR A 200 -42.09 -6.69 26.41
CA THR A 200 -41.75 -5.73 27.47
C THR A 200 -40.29 -5.90 27.90
N ASP A 201 -39.84 -7.13 28.11
CA ASP A 201 -38.50 -7.46 28.59
C ASP A 201 -37.46 -7.16 27.50
N LEU A 202 -37.77 -7.50 26.25
CA LEU A 202 -36.97 -7.12 25.08
C LEU A 202 -36.80 -5.60 24.97
N VAL A 203 -37.85 -4.81 25.24
CA VAL A 203 -37.74 -3.33 25.29
C VAL A 203 -36.86 -2.87 26.46
N ALA A 204 -36.95 -3.50 27.63
CA ALA A 204 -36.07 -3.20 28.76
C ALA A 204 -34.59 -3.53 28.44
N TYR A 205 -34.34 -4.61 27.70
CA TYR A 205 -33.01 -5.00 27.26
C TYR A 205 -32.39 -4.04 26.22
N LEU A 206 -33.18 -3.21 25.52
CA LEU A 206 -32.62 -2.21 24.58
C LEU A 206 -31.80 -1.10 25.26
N LYS A 207 -31.97 -0.88 26.58
CA LYS A 207 -31.14 0.03 27.41
C LYS A 207 -30.11 -0.70 28.28
N TYR A 208 -29.94 -2.00 28.11
CA TYR A 208 -28.99 -2.77 28.92
C TYR A 208 -27.54 -2.31 28.65
N PRO A 209 -26.64 -2.19 29.64
CA PRO A 209 -25.29 -1.64 29.41
C PRO A 209 -24.43 -2.42 28.41
N ASP A 210 -24.59 -3.74 28.32
CA ASP A 210 -23.89 -4.59 27.35
C ASP A 210 -24.54 -4.55 25.95
N LEU A 211 -23.77 -4.16 24.93
CA LEU A 211 -24.23 -4.02 23.54
C LEU A 211 -24.65 -5.34 22.87
N ARG A 212 -24.19 -6.49 23.36
CA ARG A 212 -24.52 -7.83 22.84
C ARG A 212 -25.97 -8.18 23.23
N ILE A 213 -26.35 -7.84 24.46
CA ILE A 213 -27.73 -7.96 24.96
C ILE A 213 -28.66 -7.01 24.19
N ARG A 214 -28.28 -5.74 24.00
CA ARG A 214 -29.06 -4.78 23.19
C ARG A 214 -29.27 -5.27 21.75
N LYS A 215 -28.23 -5.84 21.12
CA LYS A 215 -28.32 -6.42 19.77
C LYS A 215 -29.27 -7.63 19.71
N LYS A 216 -29.15 -8.59 20.64
CA LYS A 216 -30.06 -9.74 20.74
C LYS A 216 -31.53 -9.29 20.83
N ALA A 217 -31.83 -8.35 21.73
CA ALA A 217 -33.17 -7.82 21.91
C ALA A 217 -33.68 -7.01 20.71
N GLN A 218 -32.81 -6.22 20.06
CA GLN A 218 -33.14 -5.50 18.82
C GLN A 218 -33.54 -6.45 17.69
N PHE A 219 -32.77 -7.51 17.45
CA PHE A 219 -33.00 -8.42 16.32
C PHE A 219 -34.32 -9.18 16.49
N GLU A 220 -34.57 -9.71 17.69
CA GLU A 220 -35.86 -10.32 18.05
C GLU A 220 -37.06 -9.35 17.85
N LEU A 221 -36.92 -8.08 18.26
CA LEU A 221 -37.97 -7.07 18.05
C LEU A 221 -38.15 -6.68 16.57
N ALA A 222 -37.13 -6.83 15.72
CA ALA A 222 -37.25 -6.64 14.28
C ALA A 222 -37.96 -7.83 13.61
N GLU A 223 -37.61 -9.06 13.99
CA GLU A 223 -38.26 -10.29 13.49
C GLU A 223 -39.74 -10.36 13.90
N ARG A 224 -40.11 -9.81 15.06
CA ARG A 224 -41.51 -9.59 15.47
C ARG A 224 -42.20 -8.44 14.70
N THR A 225 -42.30 -8.57 13.38
CA THR A 225 -42.69 -7.53 12.39
C THR A 225 -43.99 -6.74 12.67
N PHE A 226 -44.91 -7.24 13.52
CA PHE A 226 -46.08 -6.52 14.01
C PHE A 226 -45.89 -5.97 15.43
N TRP A 227 -45.79 -6.84 16.45
CA TRP A 227 -45.73 -6.43 17.86
C TRP A 227 -44.40 -5.77 18.24
N GLY A 228 -43.29 -6.31 17.77
CA GLY A 228 -41.96 -5.73 17.94
C GLY A 228 -41.85 -4.39 17.21
N TYR A 229 -42.28 -4.29 15.95
CA TYR A 229 -42.36 -2.99 15.25
C TYR A 229 -43.26 -1.96 15.98
N ARG A 230 -44.37 -2.39 16.60
CA ARG A 230 -45.19 -1.51 17.45
C ARG A 230 -44.44 -1.03 18.68
N ALA A 231 -43.63 -1.89 19.30
CA ALA A 231 -42.79 -1.56 20.45
C ALA A 231 -41.61 -0.65 20.09
N LEU A 232 -40.88 -0.93 19.01
CA LEU A 232 -39.77 -0.12 18.51
C LEU A 232 -40.24 1.33 18.22
N LYS A 233 -41.39 1.49 17.55
CA LYS A 233 -42.04 2.81 17.35
C LYS A 233 -42.43 3.53 18.65
N LYS A 234 -42.69 2.77 19.72
CA LYS A 234 -42.98 3.33 21.05
C LYS A 234 -41.68 3.85 21.68
N VAL A 235 -40.63 3.03 21.68
CA VAL A 235 -39.32 3.34 22.27
C VAL A 235 -38.71 4.61 21.70
N ILE A 236 -38.71 4.79 20.37
CA ILE A 236 -38.13 6.01 19.76
C ILE A 236 -38.82 7.32 20.18
N ARG A 237 -40.06 7.27 20.68
CA ARG A 237 -40.87 8.43 21.09
C ARG A 237 -41.03 8.61 22.60
N GLU A 238 -41.08 7.52 23.37
CA GLU A 238 -41.44 7.55 24.79
C GLU A 238 -40.29 7.23 25.76
N GLU A 239 -39.26 6.49 25.34
CA GLU A 239 -38.08 6.23 26.20
C GLU A 239 -37.11 7.41 26.18
N ARG A 240 -36.44 7.65 27.31
CA ARG A 240 -35.41 8.69 27.45
C ARG A 240 -33.98 8.15 27.32
N ASP A 241 -33.80 6.83 27.39
CA ASP A 241 -32.46 6.23 27.27
C ASP A 241 -31.97 6.27 25.81
N GLN A 242 -30.78 6.84 25.62
CA GLN A 242 -30.21 7.05 24.28
C GLN A 242 -29.95 5.71 23.57
N PHE A 243 -29.46 4.68 24.26
CA PHE A 243 -29.20 3.38 23.62
C PHE A 243 -30.50 2.67 23.24
N ALA A 244 -31.55 2.71 24.07
CA ALA A 244 -32.84 2.15 23.71
C ALA A 244 -33.40 2.80 22.44
N ARG A 245 -33.33 4.14 22.33
CA ARG A 245 -33.76 4.87 21.13
C ARG A 245 -32.89 4.49 19.90
N ILE A 246 -31.56 4.46 20.02
CA ILE A 246 -30.65 4.08 18.93
C ILE A 246 -30.92 2.65 18.42
N HIS A 247 -30.99 1.67 19.32
CA HIS A 247 -31.28 0.29 18.94
C HIS A 247 -32.70 0.14 18.38
N ALA A 248 -33.67 0.94 18.83
CA ALA A 248 -35.00 0.97 18.23
C ALA A 248 -35.02 1.59 16.81
N ILE A 249 -34.21 2.61 16.54
CA ILE A 249 -33.99 3.18 15.20
C ILE A 249 -33.40 2.12 14.26
N TRP A 250 -32.36 1.41 14.70
CA TRP A 250 -31.74 0.33 13.92
C TRP A 250 -32.70 -0.85 13.67
N GLY A 251 -33.50 -1.24 14.67
CA GLY A 251 -34.54 -2.27 14.52
C GLY A 251 -35.66 -1.84 13.55
N ILE A 252 -36.05 -0.56 13.53
CA ILE A 252 -36.97 -0.02 12.51
C ILE A 252 -36.32 -0.08 11.12
N GLY A 253 -35.01 0.17 11.01
CA GLY A 253 -34.24 -0.03 9.78
C GLY A 253 -34.37 -1.45 9.23
N GLN A 254 -34.08 -2.46 10.06
CA GLN A 254 -34.19 -3.88 9.68
C GLN A 254 -35.63 -4.27 9.26
N VAL A 255 -36.65 -3.77 9.96
CA VAL A 255 -38.07 -3.96 9.56
C VAL A 255 -38.40 -3.24 8.24
N SER A 256 -37.64 -2.21 7.88
CA SER A 256 -37.85 -1.40 6.66
C SER A 256 -37.15 -1.97 5.43
N GLU A 257 -36.13 -2.83 5.58
CA GLU A 257 -35.56 -3.61 4.47
C GLU A 257 -36.63 -4.44 3.74
N GLN A 258 -37.58 -5.02 4.50
CA GLN A 258 -38.73 -5.75 3.93
C GLN A 258 -39.82 -4.83 3.36
N LYS A 259 -39.92 -3.59 3.85
CA LYS A 259 -40.92 -2.61 3.40
C LYS A 259 -40.52 -1.19 3.79
N VAL A 260 -39.89 -0.47 2.87
CA VAL A 260 -39.31 0.88 3.05
C VAL A 260 -40.25 1.87 3.75
N SER A 261 -41.57 1.81 3.50
CA SER A 261 -42.58 2.65 4.16
C SER A 261 -42.67 2.48 5.70
N LYS A 262 -42.01 1.47 6.28
CA LYS A 262 -41.86 1.27 7.74
C LYS A 262 -40.87 2.27 8.36
N ALA A 263 -40.03 2.93 7.57
CA ALA A 263 -39.05 3.91 8.05
C ALA A 263 -39.66 5.29 8.37
N LYS A 264 -40.88 5.57 7.88
CA LYS A 264 -41.60 6.86 8.08
C LYS A 264 -41.57 7.43 9.51
N PRO A 265 -41.69 6.64 10.61
CA PRO A 265 -41.61 7.17 11.98
C PRO A 265 -40.25 7.76 12.36
N LEU A 266 -39.19 7.53 11.58
CA LEU A 266 -37.87 8.11 11.79
C LEU A 266 -37.79 9.57 11.31
N LEU A 267 -38.72 10.03 10.47
CA LEU A 267 -38.81 11.45 10.07
C LEU A 267 -39.00 12.35 11.30
N ASP A 268 -39.82 11.92 12.26
CA ASP A 268 -40.08 12.62 13.54
C ASP A 268 -38.79 12.90 14.34
N LEU A 269 -37.72 12.12 14.09
CA LEU A 269 -36.47 12.15 14.83
C LEU A 269 -35.40 13.04 14.16
N LEU A 270 -35.64 13.52 12.93
CA LEU A 270 -34.75 14.48 12.27
C LEU A 270 -34.75 15.85 12.98
N SER A 271 -35.79 16.14 13.77
CA SER A 271 -35.92 17.31 14.63
C SER A 271 -35.81 16.99 16.13
N ASP A 272 -35.09 15.94 16.51
CA ASP A 272 -34.88 15.60 17.93
C ASP A 272 -33.96 16.63 18.63
N ASN A 273 -33.90 16.61 19.96
CA ASN A 273 -32.98 17.46 20.73
C ASN A 273 -31.59 16.82 20.89
N ASP A 274 -31.49 15.50 20.71
CA ASP A 274 -30.25 14.74 20.80
C ASP A 274 -29.57 14.57 19.42
N PRO A 275 -28.37 15.14 19.20
CA PRO A 275 -27.64 15.01 17.93
C PRO A 275 -27.35 13.57 17.50
N GLU A 276 -27.17 12.62 18.42
CA GLU A 276 -26.93 11.22 18.04
C GLU A 276 -28.22 10.57 17.53
N ILE A 277 -29.39 10.96 18.05
CA ILE A 277 -30.68 10.47 17.58
C ILE A 277 -30.99 11.01 16.19
N ILE A 278 -30.74 12.30 15.94
CA ILE A 278 -30.82 12.88 14.58
C ILE A 278 -29.86 12.13 13.63
N ALA A 279 -28.60 11.93 14.04
CA ALA A 279 -27.58 11.28 13.24
C ALA A 279 -27.96 9.83 12.86
N GLN A 280 -28.47 9.04 13.80
CA GLN A 280 -28.87 7.65 13.56
C GLN A 280 -30.18 7.56 12.76
N ALA A 281 -31.12 8.49 12.95
CA ALA A 281 -32.33 8.57 12.13
C ALA A 281 -31.99 8.90 10.67
N ALA A 282 -31.15 9.92 10.44
CA ALA A 282 -30.66 10.29 9.11
C ALA A 282 -29.91 9.12 8.45
N LYS A 283 -28.99 8.47 9.19
CA LYS A 283 -28.26 7.28 8.73
C LYS A 283 -29.22 6.18 8.25
N VAL A 284 -30.20 5.78 9.07
CA VAL A 284 -31.11 4.67 8.74
C VAL A 284 -32.07 5.03 7.60
N LEU A 285 -32.59 6.26 7.55
CA LEU A 285 -33.40 6.74 6.42
C LEU A 285 -32.62 6.70 5.10
N GLY A 286 -31.33 7.04 5.14
CA GLY A 286 -30.41 6.86 4.03
C GLY A 286 -30.16 5.38 3.70
N ASP A 287 -29.87 4.55 4.70
CA ASP A 287 -29.58 3.12 4.51
C ASP A 287 -30.72 2.38 3.80
N VAL A 288 -31.97 2.64 4.17
CA VAL A 288 -33.17 1.99 3.62
C VAL A 288 -33.79 2.73 2.42
N LEU A 289 -33.07 3.72 1.87
CA LEU A 289 -33.46 4.49 0.69
C LEU A 289 -34.85 5.16 0.80
N TYR A 290 -35.18 5.71 1.97
CA TYR A 290 -36.48 6.36 2.21
C TYR A 290 -36.56 7.75 1.56
N LEU A 291 -37.09 7.81 0.33
CA LEU A 291 -37.04 8.99 -0.54
C LEU A 291 -37.72 10.22 0.07
N GLU A 292 -38.83 10.06 0.78
CA GLU A 292 -39.57 11.18 1.40
C GLU A 292 -38.85 11.81 2.60
N ALA A 293 -37.60 11.41 2.92
CA ALA A 293 -36.76 12.10 3.89
C ALA A 293 -36.04 13.34 3.33
N GLY A 294 -35.99 13.55 2.01
CA GLY A 294 -35.17 14.60 1.37
C GLY A 294 -35.32 15.99 1.99
N GLU A 295 -36.55 16.51 2.04
CA GLU A 295 -36.88 17.82 2.62
C GLU A 295 -36.43 17.96 4.09
N GLY A 296 -36.53 16.88 4.88
CA GLY A 296 -36.12 16.87 6.29
C GLY A 296 -34.62 16.69 6.50
N LEU A 297 -33.90 16.14 5.52
CA LEU A 297 -32.45 15.93 5.58
C LEU A 297 -31.66 17.16 5.12
N VAL A 298 -32.17 17.96 4.18
CA VAL A 298 -31.46 19.15 3.66
C VAL A 298 -31.06 20.15 4.77
N PRO A 299 -31.93 20.54 5.73
CA PRO A 299 -31.55 21.45 6.81
C PRO A 299 -30.44 20.90 7.73
N LEU A 300 -30.27 19.59 7.80
CA LEU A 300 -29.27 18.95 8.66
C LEU A 300 -27.83 19.12 8.13
N LEU A 301 -27.67 19.52 6.87
CA LEU A 301 -26.38 19.98 6.31
C LEU A 301 -25.89 21.31 6.94
N GLU A 302 -26.73 21.99 7.73
CA GLU A 302 -26.38 23.22 8.46
C GLU A 302 -26.27 22.97 9.98
N HIS A 303 -26.55 21.76 10.45
CA HIS A 303 -26.63 21.46 11.87
C HIS A 303 -25.25 21.59 12.57
N LYS A 304 -25.23 22.12 13.80
CA LYS A 304 -24.02 22.41 14.58
C LYS A 304 -23.12 21.22 14.94
N ASN A 305 -23.56 19.99 14.70
CA ASN A 305 -22.82 18.77 14.99
C ASN A 305 -22.43 18.09 13.67
N ALA A 306 -21.12 17.92 13.44
CA ALA A 306 -20.56 17.37 12.21
C ALA A 306 -21.07 15.94 11.89
N ARG A 307 -21.30 15.10 12.91
CA ARG A 307 -21.84 13.74 12.70
C ARG A 307 -23.27 13.73 12.13
N VAL A 308 -24.07 14.75 12.46
CA VAL A 308 -25.39 14.97 11.83
C VAL A 308 -25.22 15.41 10.38
N GLN A 309 -24.36 16.39 10.10
CA GLN A 309 -24.06 16.85 8.72
C GLN A 309 -23.57 15.69 7.84
N PHE A 310 -22.69 14.85 8.39
CA PHE A 310 -22.11 13.67 7.75
C PHE A 310 -23.18 12.67 7.29
N PHE A 311 -24.04 12.21 8.20
CA PHE A 311 -25.09 11.25 7.85
C PHE A 311 -26.22 11.88 7.03
N ALA A 312 -26.52 13.18 7.20
CA ALA A 312 -27.45 13.90 6.33
C ALA A 312 -26.94 13.90 4.88
N ALA A 313 -25.66 14.25 4.65
CA ALA A 313 -25.05 14.22 3.33
C ALA A 313 -25.06 12.80 2.74
N GLN A 314 -24.61 11.78 3.49
CA GLN A 314 -24.65 10.38 3.03
C GLN A 314 -26.07 9.92 2.65
N ALA A 315 -27.08 10.26 3.46
CA ALA A 315 -28.47 9.89 3.23
C ALA A 315 -29.03 10.56 1.97
N LEU A 316 -28.86 11.89 1.82
CA LEU A 316 -29.25 12.66 0.63
C LEU A 316 -28.63 12.09 -0.65
N GLY A 317 -27.36 11.70 -0.57
CA GLY A 317 -26.65 11.00 -1.64
C GLY A 317 -27.26 9.65 -2.00
N ARG A 318 -27.65 8.85 -1.02
CA ARG A 318 -28.28 7.52 -1.22
C ARG A 318 -29.67 7.61 -1.84
N ILE A 319 -30.51 8.53 -1.37
CA ILE A 319 -31.84 8.77 -1.95
C ILE A 319 -31.81 9.60 -3.24
N LYS A 320 -30.63 10.07 -3.66
CA LYS A 320 -30.38 10.89 -4.86
C LYS A 320 -31.25 12.14 -4.97
N HIS A 321 -31.49 12.82 -3.84
CA HIS A 321 -32.33 14.02 -3.80
C HIS A 321 -31.64 15.18 -4.52
N GLU A 322 -32.09 15.50 -5.75
CA GLU A 322 -31.41 16.47 -6.63
C GLU A 322 -31.40 17.90 -6.07
N GLU A 323 -32.41 18.27 -5.28
CA GLU A 323 -32.53 19.58 -4.64
C GLU A 323 -31.45 19.82 -3.56
N ALA A 324 -30.79 18.75 -3.09
CA ALA A 324 -29.64 18.86 -2.19
C ALA A 324 -28.32 19.27 -2.87
N ILE A 325 -28.23 19.40 -4.20
CA ILE A 325 -26.97 19.73 -4.89
C ILE A 325 -26.34 21.03 -4.35
N GLU A 326 -27.05 22.15 -4.41
CA GLU A 326 -26.50 23.44 -3.97
C GLU A 326 -26.31 23.49 -2.43
N PRO A 327 -27.21 22.93 -1.58
CA PRO A 327 -26.94 22.72 -0.14
C PRO A 327 -25.70 21.87 0.18
N LEU A 328 -25.39 20.84 -0.60
CA LEU A 328 -24.19 20.01 -0.43
C LEU A 328 -22.93 20.77 -0.82
N LEU A 329 -22.98 21.60 -1.87
CA LEU A 329 -21.90 22.53 -2.22
C LEU A 329 -21.69 23.57 -1.11
N ALA A 330 -22.76 24.16 -0.56
CA ALA A 330 -22.70 25.08 0.57
C ALA A 330 -22.08 24.44 1.83
N LEU A 331 -22.34 23.15 2.11
CA LEU A 331 -21.65 22.41 3.17
C LEU A 331 -20.14 22.30 2.90
N ILE A 332 -19.71 21.99 1.67
CA ILE A 332 -18.30 21.90 1.30
C ILE A 332 -17.59 23.26 1.43
N GLU A 333 -18.24 24.34 1.00
CA GLU A 333 -17.76 25.71 1.17
C GLU A 333 -17.59 26.08 2.65
N ARG A 334 -18.60 25.85 3.49
CA ARG A 334 -18.53 26.12 4.95
C ARG A 334 -17.48 25.29 5.66
N ASN A 335 -17.30 24.04 5.24
CA ASN A 335 -16.28 23.14 5.79
C ASN A 335 -14.85 23.65 5.52
N ALA A 336 -14.63 24.30 4.37
CA ALA A 336 -13.34 24.91 4.00
C ALA A 336 -12.14 23.94 4.16
N ASP A 337 -12.33 22.70 3.72
CA ASP A 337 -11.41 21.56 3.83
C ASP A 337 -10.93 21.14 5.24
N LYS A 338 -11.61 21.58 6.30
CA LYS A 338 -11.22 21.28 7.69
C LYS A 338 -11.52 19.83 8.08
N ASP A 339 -12.75 19.37 7.81
CA ASP A 339 -13.16 18.00 8.07
C ASP A 339 -13.24 17.20 6.75
N ILE A 340 -12.32 16.24 6.60
CA ILE A 340 -12.20 15.40 5.39
C ILE A 340 -13.39 14.43 5.27
N TYR A 341 -13.97 14.01 6.38
CA TYR A 341 -15.10 13.08 6.41
C TYR A 341 -16.38 13.83 5.98
N ILE A 342 -16.54 15.11 6.35
CA ILE A 342 -17.58 16.00 5.80
C ILE A 342 -17.39 16.23 4.29
N ARG A 343 -16.16 16.56 3.83
CA ARG A 343 -15.85 16.68 2.40
C ARG A 343 -16.23 15.40 1.66
N HIS A 344 -15.79 14.25 2.16
CA HIS A 344 -16.06 12.94 1.57
C HIS A 344 -17.55 12.61 1.52
N ALA A 345 -18.31 12.84 2.59
CA ALA A 345 -19.74 12.59 2.61
C ALA A 345 -20.49 13.43 1.55
N ALA A 346 -20.16 14.71 1.41
CA ALA A 346 -20.77 15.59 0.42
C ALA A 346 -20.33 15.27 -1.02
N VAL A 347 -19.05 14.97 -1.25
CA VAL A 347 -18.51 14.50 -2.54
C VAL A 347 -19.16 13.18 -2.97
N LEU A 348 -19.26 12.20 -2.05
CA LEU A 348 -19.93 10.93 -2.29
C LEU A 348 -21.40 11.16 -2.64
N ALA A 349 -22.08 12.07 -1.93
CA ALA A 349 -23.47 12.40 -2.20
C ALA A 349 -23.69 13.01 -3.58
N LEU A 350 -22.92 14.03 -3.95
CA LEU A 350 -22.97 14.66 -5.27
C LEU A 350 -22.68 13.65 -6.39
N SER A 351 -21.69 12.77 -6.22
CA SER A 351 -21.38 11.71 -7.21
C SER A 351 -22.49 10.66 -7.36
N ARG A 352 -23.32 10.44 -6.33
CA ARG A 352 -24.47 9.52 -6.37
C ARG A 352 -25.73 10.14 -6.97
N ILE A 353 -25.92 11.44 -6.75
CA ILE A 353 -26.91 12.27 -7.43
C ILE A 353 -26.56 12.37 -8.94
N GLY A 354 -25.26 12.41 -9.27
CA GLY A 354 -24.77 12.11 -10.63
C GLY A 354 -24.98 13.21 -11.66
N LYS A 355 -25.25 14.46 -11.24
CA LYS A 355 -25.42 15.61 -12.14
C LYS A 355 -24.06 16.28 -12.35
N SER A 356 -23.43 16.04 -13.51
CA SER A 356 -22.12 16.60 -13.84
C SER A 356 -22.16 18.13 -14.04
N ALA A 357 -23.15 18.67 -14.75
CA ALA A 357 -23.18 20.08 -15.14
C ALA A 357 -23.04 21.08 -13.96
N PRO A 358 -23.71 20.92 -12.79
CA PRO A 358 -23.46 21.75 -11.62
C PRO A 358 -22.00 21.75 -11.11
N ILE A 359 -21.33 20.61 -11.25
CA ILE A 359 -19.96 20.37 -10.79
C ILE A 359 -18.93 20.98 -11.75
N VAL A 360 -19.13 20.82 -13.06
CA VAL A 360 -18.24 21.40 -14.10
C VAL A 360 -18.23 22.93 -14.05
N ARG A 361 -19.34 23.57 -13.68
CA ARG A 361 -19.40 25.04 -13.44
C ARG A 361 -18.40 25.53 -12.38
N LEU A 362 -17.89 24.66 -11.50
CA LEU A 362 -16.99 25.03 -10.42
C LEU A 362 -15.55 25.27 -10.86
N VAL A 363 -15.17 24.97 -12.11
CA VAL A 363 -13.79 25.12 -12.62
C VAL A 363 -13.20 26.52 -12.42
N ASN A 364 -14.02 27.57 -12.51
CA ASN A 364 -13.62 28.97 -12.29
C ASN A 364 -14.16 29.56 -10.97
N ASN A 365 -14.59 28.73 -10.02
CA ASN A 365 -15.13 29.20 -8.74
C ASN A 365 -13.99 29.70 -7.82
N PRO A 366 -14.11 30.89 -7.19
CA PRO A 366 -13.06 31.41 -6.29
C PRO A 366 -12.83 30.56 -5.04
N ASN A 367 -13.79 29.73 -4.61
CA ASN A 367 -13.63 28.84 -3.48
C ASN A 367 -12.84 27.57 -3.87
N ARG A 368 -11.57 27.52 -3.45
CA ARG A 368 -10.66 26.38 -3.57
C ARG A 368 -11.27 25.04 -3.16
N SER A 369 -12.07 25.00 -2.09
CA SER A 369 -12.68 23.75 -1.58
C SER A 369 -13.75 23.21 -2.52
N LEU A 370 -14.52 24.08 -3.18
CA LEU A 370 -15.47 23.68 -4.22
C LEU A 370 -14.75 23.14 -5.45
N ARG A 371 -13.61 23.74 -5.85
CA ARG A 371 -12.80 23.26 -6.98
C ARG A 371 -12.18 21.88 -6.71
N ILE A 372 -11.61 21.67 -5.52
CA ILE A 372 -11.11 20.35 -5.07
C ILE A 372 -12.25 19.32 -5.09
N ALA A 373 -13.40 19.63 -4.49
CA ALA A 373 -14.53 18.71 -4.44
C ALA A 373 -15.08 18.38 -5.83
N ALA A 374 -15.06 19.33 -6.77
CA ALA A 374 -15.47 19.09 -8.15
C ALA A 374 -14.63 18.01 -8.83
N VAL A 375 -13.30 18.11 -8.72
CA VAL A 375 -12.38 17.06 -9.22
C VAL A 375 -12.68 15.70 -8.58
N LEU A 376 -12.96 15.65 -7.27
CA LEU A 376 -13.27 14.39 -6.58
C LEU A 376 -14.63 13.79 -6.98
N VAL A 377 -15.63 14.62 -7.25
CA VAL A 377 -16.94 14.16 -7.77
C VAL A 377 -16.78 13.62 -9.19
N LEU A 378 -16.10 14.34 -10.07
CA LEU A 378 -15.87 13.93 -11.46
C LEU A 378 -14.99 12.65 -11.53
N ARG A 379 -13.98 12.51 -10.65
CA ARG A 379 -13.23 11.23 -10.46
C ARG A 379 -14.16 10.08 -10.15
N ARG A 380 -15.08 10.23 -9.18
CA ARG A 380 -16.02 9.18 -8.78
C ARG A 380 -17.06 8.87 -9.87
N MET A 381 -17.37 9.83 -10.74
CA MET A 381 -18.25 9.66 -11.89
C MET A 381 -17.54 9.13 -13.16
N GLN A 382 -16.20 9.07 -13.16
CA GLN A 382 -15.36 8.80 -14.34
C GLN A 382 -15.63 9.80 -15.50
N ASP A 383 -15.96 11.04 -15.14
CA ASP A 383 -16.38 12.09 -16.07
C ASP A 383 -15.16 12.85 -16.64
N ASP A 384 -15.07 12.94 -17.96
CA ASP A 384 -13.90 13.51 -18.66
C ASP A 384 -13.80 15.04 -18.61
N ASN A 385 -14.86 15.73 -18.16
CA ASN A 385 -14.79 17.15 -17.84
C ASN A 385 -13.86 17.46 -16.66
N VAL A 386 -13.37 16.43 -15.93
CA VAL A 386 -12.24 16.60 -14.98
C VAL A 386 -10.99 17.16 -15.67
N ALA A 387 -10.83 16.95 -16.99
CA ALA A 387 -9.75 17.54 -17.78
C ALA A 387 -9.76 19.08 -17.78
N SER A 388 -10.91 19.73 -17.56
CA SER A 388 -10.99 21.19 -17.45
C SER A 388 -10.21 21.73 -16.25
N PHE A 389 -10.09 20.95 -15.17
CA PHE A 389 -9.33 21.33 -13.97
C PHE A 389 -7.81 21.20 -14.15
N LEU A 390 -7.32 20.67 -15.27
CA LEU A 390 -5.88 20.71 -15.60
C LEU A 390 -5.38 22.14 -15.89
N GLN A 391 -6.29 23.11 -16.02
CA GLN A 391 -6.00 24.52 -16.22
C GLN A 391 -6.17 25.37 -14.94
N ASP A 392 -6.50 24.77 -13.79
CA ASP A 392 -6.62 25.47 -12.51
C ASP A 392 -5.32 26.22 -12.14
N GLU A 393 -5.43 27.39 -11.52
CA GLU A 393 -4.29 28.17 -11.03
C GLU A 393 -3.49 27.41 -9.96
N ASP A 394 -4.18 26.61 -9.14
CA ASP A 394 -3.59 25.82 -8.05
C ASP A 394 -3.09 24.46 -8.57
N GLU A 395 -1.77 24.29 -8.57
CA GLU A 395 -1.10 23.04 -8.96
C GLU A 395 -1.56 21.82 -8.13
N TYR A 396 -2.04 21.99 -6.90
CA TYR A 396 -2.64 20.90 -6.12
C TYR A 396 -3.90 20.34 -6.79
N ILE A 397 -4.75 21.21 -7.35
CA ILE A 397 -6.00 20.81 -8.02
C ILE A 397 -5.69 20.18 -9.37
N VAL A 398 -4.70 20.71 -10.10
CA VAL A 398 -4.16 20.07 -11.32
C VAL A 398 -3.59 18.68 -11.01
N ALA A 399 -2.91 18.49 -9.88
CA ALA A 399 -2.40 17.19 -9.44
C ALA A 399 -3.52 16.20 -9.05
N GLU A 400 -4.60 16.66 -8.40
CA GLU A 400 -5.78 15.82 -8.17
C GLU A 400 -6.50 15.44 -9.48
N ALA A 401 -6.59 16.36 -10.45
CA ALA A 401 -7.15 16.07 -11.77
C ALA A 401 -6.28 15.05 -12.52
N ALA A 402 -4.95 15.18 -12.46
CA ALA A 402 -4.02 14.20 -13.00
C ALA A 402 -4.17 12.83 -12.34
N ARG A 403 -4.29 12.77 -11.00
CA ARG A 403 -4.58 11.53 -10.24
C ARG A 403 -5.91 10.90 -10.68
N ALA A 404 -6.95 11.70 -10.92
CA ALA A 404 -8.25 11.23 -11.39
C ALA A 404 -8.22 10.66 -12.82
N ILE A 405 -7.43 11.28 -13.71
CA ILE A 405 -7.33 10.88 -15.12
C ILE A 405 -6.41 9.65 -15.30
N ASN A 406 -5.29 9.59 -14.57
CA ASN A 406 -4.29 8.53 -14.75
C ASN A 406 -4.59 7.26 -13.95
N ASP A 407 -4.92 7.38 -12.66
CA ASP A 407 -4.81 6.27 -11.72
C ASP A 407 -6.01 5.32 -11.76
N ASP A 408 -5.88 4.17 -11.12
CA ASP A 408 -6.91 3.12 -11.10
C ASP A 408 -7.27 2.71 -12.53
N TRP A 409 -8.55 2.74 -12.90
CA TRP A 409 -9.00 2.40 -14.25
C TRP A 409 -8.67 3.47 -15.30
N SER A 410 -8.27 4.69 -14.88
CA SER A 410 -8.08 5.87 -15.72
C SER A 410 -9.37 6.43 -16.34
N ILE A 411 -9.31 7.67 -16.83
CA ILE A 411 -10.35 8.29 -17.67
C ILE A 411 -9.68 8.53 -19.04
N GLU A 412 -9.75 7.53 -19.92
CA GLU A 412 -8.82 7.45 -21.07
C GLU A 412 -9.03 8.55 -22.11
N THR A 413 -10.25 9.08 -22.26
CA THR A 413 -10.55 10.24 -23.13
C THR A 413 -9.85 11.53 -22.67
N ALA A 414 -9.51 11.63 -21.38
CA ALA A 414 -8.82 12.78 -20.79
C ALA A 414 -7.28 12.64 -20.79
N LEU A 415 -6.72 11.46 -21.10
CA LEU A 415 -5.26 11.27 -21.15
C LEU A 415 -4.53 12.21 -22.14
N PRO A 416 -5.06 12.56 -23.34
CA PRO A 416 -4.42 13.54 -24.22
C PRO A 416 -4.35 14.95 -23.64
N ALA A 417 -5.30 15.34 -22.80
CA ALA A 417 -5.26 16.62 -22.09
C ALA A 417 -4.21 16.60 -20.97
N LEU A 418 -4.14 15.51 -20.20
CA LEU A 418 -3.09 15.31 -19.20
C LEU A 418 -1.68 15.24 -19.82
N ALA A 419 -1.51 14.55 -20.95
CA ALA A 419 -0.25 14.54 -21.69
C ALA A 419 0.16 15.92 -22.22
N ASN A 420 -0.80 16.84 -22.39
CA ASN A 420 -0.52 18.21 -22.80
C ASN A 420 0.06 19.07 -21.66
N THR A 421 -0.12 18.73 -20.38
CA THR A 421 0.42 19.54 -19.28
C THR A 421 1.95 19.56 -19.23
N LEU A 422 2.63 18.64 -19.93
CA LEU A 422 4.08 18.66 -20.15
C LEU A 422 4.58 19.97 -20.80
N THR A 423 3.74 20.65 -21.60
CA THR A 423 4.10 21.94 -22.22
C THR A 423 4.02 23.13 -21.27
N GLU A 424 3.31 22.98 -20.14
CA GLU A 424 3.10 24.05 -19.17
C GLU A 424 4.33 24.24 -18.28
N LYS A 425 4.91 25.45 -18.34
CA LYS A 425 6.13 25.77 -17.58
C LYS A 425 5.90 26.07 -16.10
N ARG A 426 4.65 26.33 -15.70
CA ARG A 426 4.29 26.63 -14.30
C ARG A 426 4.27 25.41 -13.37
N PHE A 427 4.28 24.20 -13.92
CA PHE A 427 4.19 22.97 -13.14
C PHE A 427 5.56 22.42 -12.71
N THR A 428 5.62 22.03 -11.45
CA THR A 428 6.78 21.47 -10.73
C THR A 428 6.45 20.19 -9.94
N SER A 429 5.16 19.92 -9.71
CA SER A 429 4.65 18.82 -8.88
C SER A 429 4.99 17.45 -9.48
N GLU A 430 5.83 16.69 -8.79
CA GLU A 430 6.24 15.34 -9.20
C GLU A 430 5.05 14.37 -9.38
N PRO A 431 4.04 14.32 -8.48
CA PRO A 431 2.82 13.54 -8.69
C PRO A 431 2.06 13.88 -9.98
N LEU A 432 2.01 15.16 -10.36
CA LEU A 432 1.39 15.62 -11.62
C LEU A 432 2.26 15.22 -12.82
N LEU A 433 3.55 15.56 -12.80
CA LEU A 433 4.43 15.42 -13.95
C LEU A 433 4.72 13.95 -14.29
N ARG A 434 4.82 13.04 -13.31
CA ARG A 434 4.90 11.60 -13.57
C ARG A 434 3.65 11.05 -14.27
N ARG A 435 2.47 11.56 -13.91
CA ARG A 435 1.19 11.19 -14.56
C ARG A 435 1.07 11.78 -15.96
N ALA A 436 1.57 12.99 -16.19
CA ALA A 436 1.67 13.59 -17.52
C ALA A 436 2.64 12.82 -18.44
N ILE A 437 3.79 12.36 -17.94
CA ILE A 437 4.74 11.49 -18.67
C ILE A 437 4.08 10.15 -19.03
N ASN A 438 3.41 9.49 -18.07
CA ASN A 438 2.73 8.22 -18.31
C ASN A 438 1.54 8.36 -19.28
N ALA A 439 0.78 9.45 -19.18
CA ALA A 439 -0.30 9.76 -20.13
C ALA A 439 0.23 9.96 -21.55
N ALA A 440 1.33 10.70 -21.72
CA ALA A 440 1.99 10.86 -23.02
C ALA A 440 2.41 9.50 -23.62
N LEU A 441 3.06 8.65 -22.80
CA LEU A 441 3.45 7.30 -23.21
C LEU A 441 2.27 6.37 -23.52
N ARG A 442 1.15 6.50 -22.82
CA ARG A 442 -0.07 5.69 -23.07
C ARG A 442 -0.80 6.12 -24.34
N VAL A 443 -1.02 7.42 -24.53
CA VAL A 443 -1.61 7.97 -25.76
C VAL A 443 -0.73 7.66 -26.97
N GLY A 444 0.60 7.82 -26.85
CA GLY A 444 1.56 7.31 -27.83
C GLY A 444 1.59 8.02 -29.18
N GLY A 445 0.91 9.15 -29.32
CA GLY A 445 0.81 9.92 -30.56
C GLY A 445 2.07 10.73 -30.87
N VAL A 446 2.15 11.26 -32.10
CA VAL A 446 3.30 12.07 -32.57
C VAL A 446 3.45 13.35 -31.74
N LYS A 447 2.33 13.99 -31.39
CA LYS A 447 2.30 15.20 -30.55
C LYS A 447 2.80 14.91 -29.13
N GLU A 448 2.38 13.80 -28.55
CA GLU A 448 2.74 13.40 -27.18
C GLU A 448 4.21 13.00 -27.09
N LEU A 449 4.75 12.38 -28.16
CA LEU A 449 6.18 12.15 -28.33
C LEU A 449 6.98 13.46 -28.37
N ASP A 450 6.55 14.43 -29.19
CA ASP A 450 7.23 15.73 -29.30
C ASP A 450 7.13 16.55 -27.99
N ASN A 451 5.98 16.51 -27.30
CA ASN A 451 5.82 17.08 -25.96
C ASN A 451 6.79 16.46 -24.94
N LEU A 452 6.96 15.13 -24.95
CA LEU A 452 7.82 14.43 -24.01
C LEU A 452 9.31 14.68 -24.27
N ILE A 453 9.73 14.77 -25.54
CA ILE A 453 11.09 15.20 -25.92
C ILE A 453 11.34 16.66 -25.49
N ALA A 454 10.38 17.56 -25.74
CA ALA A 454 10.48 18.95 -25.31
C ALA A 454 10.55 19.09 -23.78
N PHE A 455 9.79 18.27 -23.04
CA PHE A 455 9.82 18.23 -21.58
C PHE A 455 11.16 17.75 -21.02
N ALA A 456 11.73 16.66 -21.56
CA ALA A 456 13.05 16.19 -21.15
C ALA A 456 14.16 17.26 -21.33
N LYS A 457 14.00 18.17 -22.30
CA LYS A 457 14.90 19.30 -22.58
C LYS A 457 14.72 20.53 -21.67
N ARG A 458 13.71 20.58 -20.79
CA ARG A 458 13.45 21.72 -19.89
C ARG A 458 14.48 21.78 -18.75
N SER A 459 15.29 22.84 -18.70
CA SER A 459 16.21 23.10 -17.58
C SER A 459 15.51 23.59 -16.30
N ASP A 460 14.22 23.94 -16.41
CA ASP A 460 13.33 24.35 -15.31
C ASP A 460 12.64 23.17 -14.59
N VAL A 461 13.01 21.92 -14.93
CA VAL A 461 12.44 20.69 -14.36
C VAL A 461 13.53 19.88 -13.63
N ALA A 462 13.17 19.23 -12.52
CA ALA A 462 14.08 18.40 -11.74
C ALA A 462 14.64 17.19 -12.54
N GLY A 463 15.91 16.84 -12.27
CA GLY A 463 16.64 15.80 -13.00
C GLY A 463 15.97 14.43 -13.02
N ASN A 464 15.36 14.03 -11.90
CA ASN A 464 14.61 12.77 -11.77
C ASN A 464 13.40 12.68 -12.73
N LEU A 465 12.68 13.78 -12.94
CA LEU A 465 11.56 13.86 -13.87
C LEU A 465 12.02 13.90 -15.33
N ARG A 466 13.14 14.57 -15.61
CA ARG A 466 13.78 14.58 -16.93
C ARG A 466 14.34 13.18 -17.30
N GLY A 467 14.94 12.49 -16.33
CA GLY A 467 15.39 11.10 -16.45
C GLY A 467 14.25 10.11 -16.64
N GLU A 468 13.14 10.27 -15.92
CA GLU A 468 11.91 9.46 -16.11
C GLU A 468 11.28 9.69 -17.50
N ALA A 469 11.25 10.94 -17.98
CA ALA A 469 10.80 11.24 -19.34
C ALA A 469 11.66 10.55 -20.41
N LEU A 470 12.98 10.53 -20.22
CA LEU A 470 13.91 9.78 -21.07
C LEU A 470 13.66 8.26 -20.97
N ALA A 471 13.49 7.70 -19.77
CA ALA A 471 13.17 6.27 -19.61
C ALA A 471 11.83 5.87 -20.28
N ALA A 472 10.84 6.76 -20.30
CA ALA A 472 9.60 6.59 -21.06
C ALA A 472 9.83 6.68 -22.58
N LEU A 473 10.70 7.57 -23.06
CA LEU A 473 11.10 7.65 -24.48
C LEU A 473 11.87 6.40 -24.95
N GLY A 474 12.81 5.89 -24.13
CA GLY A 474 13.53 4.65 -24.41
C GLY A 474 12.65 3.41 -24.51
N THR A 475 11.48 3.43 -23.87
CA THR A 475 10.50 2.35 -23.89
C THR A 475 9.26 2.64 -24.76
N TRP A 476 9.23 3.76 -25.49
CA TRP A 476 8.08 4.27 -26.24
C TRP A 476 7.45 3.26 -27.22
N SER A 477 8.29 2.42 -27.83
CA SER A 477 7.90 1.48 -28.89
C SER A 477 7.29 0.18 -28.35
N GLU A 478 7.67 -0.25 -27.15
CA GLU A 478 7.18 -1.46 -26.51
C GLU A 478 7.34 -1.31 -24.98
N PRO A 479 6.44 -0.54 -24.33
CA PRO A 479 6.56 -0.25 -22.90
C PRO A 479 6.32 -1.49 -22.03
N SER A 480 6.53 -1.32 -20.72
CA SER A 480 6.06 -2.28 -19.72
C SER A 480 4.56 -2.57 -19.89
N VAL A 481 4.14 -3.81 -19.62
CA VAL A 481 2.71 -4.16 -19.56
C VAL A 481 2.03 -3.64 -18.28
N LEU A 482 2.80 -3.00 -17.40
CA LEU A 482 2.37 -2.37 -16.15
C LEU A 482 2.53 -0.85 -16.24
N ASP A 483 1.56 -0.10 -15.71
CA ASP A 483 1.55 1.36 -15.72
C ASP A 483 2.78 1.96 -15.00
N ARG A 484 3.36 3.04 -15.55
CA ARG A 484 4.57 3.65 -14.95
C ARG A 484 4.30 4.40 -13.66
N VAL A 485 3.06 4.78 -13.37
CA VAL A 485 2.69 5.41 -12.10
C VAL A 485 2.17 4.36 -11.14
N ASP A 486 0.99 3.78 -11.40
CA ASP A 486 0.29 2.96 -10.42
C ASP A 486 0.62 1.45 -10.50
N GLY A 487 1.40 0.99 -11.48
CA GLY A 487 1.74 -0.43 -11.63
C GLY A 487 0.60 -1.34 -12.06
N ARG A 488 -0.59 -0.78 -12.39
CA ARG A 488 -1.72 -1.58 -12.90
C ARG A 488 -1.39 -2.21 -14.25
N TYR A 489 -1.84 -3.44 -14.49
CA TYR A 489 -1.73 -4.06 -15.81
C TYR A 489 -2.52 -3.27 -16.86
N ARG A 490 -1.82 -2.80 -17.91
CA ARG A 490 -2.37 -2.08 -19.07
C ARG A 490 -2.33 -2.91 -20.37
N GLY A 491 -1.66 -4.07 -20.35
CA GLY A 491 -1.52 -4.95 -21.52
C GLY A 491 -0.36 -4.60 -22.44
N THR A 492 -0.21 -5.37 -23.52
CA THR A 492 0.91 -5.23 -24.47
C THR A 492 0.64 -4.13 -25.49
N VAL A 493 1.56 -3.17 -25.59
CA VAL A 493 1.58 -2.13 -26.63
C VAL A 493 2.81 -2.33 -27.52
N LYS A 494 2.65 -2.23 -28.85
CA LYS A 494 3.74 -2.20 -29.82
C LYS A 494 3.53 -1.06 -30.82
N ARG A 495 4.60 -0.31 -31.11
CA ARG A 495 4.66 0.83 -32.04
C ARG A 495 5.96 0.76 -32.83
N ASP A 496 6.04 1.45 -33.98
CA ASP A 496 7.28 1.52 -34.74
C ASP A 496 8.34 2.39 -34.03
N SER A 497 9.57 1.87 -33.93
CA SER A 497 10.70 2.57 -33.32
C SER A 497 11.39 3.57 -34.25
N SER A 498 11.14 3.54 -35.56
CA SER A 498 11.77 4.44 -36.54
C SER A 498 11.53 5.93 -36.20
N MET A 499 10.30 6.25 -35.76
CA MET A 499 9.87 7.60 -35.42
C MET A 499 10.55 8.14 -34.15
N ILE A 500 10.62 7.35 -33.08
CA ILE A 500 11.31 7.76 -31.84
C ILE A 500 12.81 7.91 -32.09
N ARG A 501 13.46 6.94 -32.78
CA ARG A 501 14.88 7.01 -33.16
C ARG A 501 15.20 8.31 -33.91
N SER A 502 14.49 8.57 -35.02
CA SER A 502 14.75 9.72 -35.90
C SER A 502 14.46 11.10 -35.28
N LYS A 503 13.58 11.16 -34.26
CA LYS A 503 13.34 12.37 -33.45
C LYS A 503 14.39 12.56 -32.35
N ILE A 504 14.70 11.52 -31.56
CA ILE A 504 15.61 11.65 -30.42
C ILE A 504 17.08 11.81 -30.82
N GLU A 505 17.52 11.21 -31.93
CA GLU A 505 18.94 11.13 -32.30
C GLU A 505 19.62 12.51 -32.43
N LYS A 506 18.88 13.52 -32.90
CA LYS A 506 19.37 14.91 -33.02
C LYS A 506 19.58 15.60 -31.65
N GLU A 507 18.93 15.10 -30.60
CA GLU A 507 18.90 15.68 -29.26
C GLU A 507 19.88 14.99 -28.30
N ILE A 508 20.31 13.76 -28.59
CA ILE A 508 21.29 13.00 -27.80
C ILE A 508 22.56 13.83 -27.46
N PRO A 509 23.17 14.59 -28.40
CA PRO A 509 24.36 15.41 -28.10
C PRO A 509 24.12 16.61 -27.18
N GLY A 510 22.85 16.91 -26.85
CA GLY A 510 22.49 17.85 -25.78
C GLY A 510 22.46 17.14 -24.42
N PHE A 511 21.70 16.04 -24.32
CA PHE A 511 21.57 15.24 -23.10
C PHE A 511 22.89 14.67 -22.59
N LEU A 512 23.80 14.23 -23.47
CA LEU A 512 25.12 13.71 -23.09
C LEU A 512 26.12 14.80 -22.62
N LYS A 513 25.70 16.08 -22.54
CA LYS A 513 26.48 17.19 -21.97
C LYS A 513 25.93 17.69 -20.63
N GLU A 514 24.81 17.14 -20.16
CA GLU A 514 24.28 17.42 -18.83
C GLU A 514 25.22 16.84 -17.76
N ASN A 515 25.19 17.41 -16.56
CA ASN A 515 25.94 16.89 -15.39
C ASN A 515 25.04 16.14 -14.39
N ASP A 516 23.72 16.16 -14.63
CA ASP A 516 22.74 15.48 -13.77
C ASP A 516 22.76 13.97 -14.02
N SER A 517 22.89 13.19 -12.95
CA SER A 517 23.06 11.74 -13.04
C SER A 517 21.79 11.00 -13.44
N GLU A 518 20.59 11.50 -13.11
CA GLU A 518 19.32 10.91 -13.53
C GLU A 518 19.09 11.11 -15.03
N ILE A 519 19.45 12.29 -15.56
CA ILE A 519 19.39 12.57 -16.99
C ILE A 519 20.38 11.69 -17.76
N LEU A 520 21.63 11.62 -17.28
CA LEU A 520 22.68 10.81 -17.91
C LEU A 520 22.35 9.31 -17.89
N VAL A 521 21.78 8.79 -16.80
CA VAL A 521 21.27 7.41 -16.73
C VAL A 521 20.09 7.22 -17.68
N GLY A 522 19.13 8.15 -17.69
CA GLY A 522 17.94 8.11 -18.55
C GLY A 522 18.27 8.08 -20.04
N ILE A 523 19.14 8.99 -20.52
CA ILE A 523 19.55 9.01 -21.93
C ILE A 523 20.38 7.77 -22.28
N THR A 524 21.28 7.32 -21.42
CA THR A 524 22.11 6.13 -21.66
C THR A 524 21.26 4.86 -21.80
N LYS A 525 20.26 4.68 -20.93
CA LYS A 525 19.26 3.61 -21.07
C LYS A 525 18.43 3.78 -22.35
N THR A 526 18.06 5.01 -22.71
CA THR A 526 17.34 5.32 -23.97
C THR A 526 18.13 4.86 -25.21
N LEU A 527 19.43 5.13 -25.29
CA LEU A 527 20.28 4.64 -26.39
C LEU A 527 20.30 3.11 -26.44
N SER A 528 20.48 2.46 -25.28
CA SER A 528 20.51 0.99 -25.19
C SER A 528 19.18 0.33 -25.54
N SER A 529 18.04 0.87 -25.11
CA SER A 529 16.70 0.31 -25.41
C SER A 529 16.25 0.57 -26.84
N LEU A 530 16.72 1.66 -27.46
CA LEU A 530 16.44 1.99 -28.85
C LEU A 530 17.52 1.50 -29.82
N ASN A 531 18.52 0.72 -29.38
CA ASN A 531 19.67 0.29 -30.18
C ASN A 531 20.26 1.43 -31.04
N ILE A 532 20.66 2.55 -30.41
CA ILE A 532 21.30 3.71 -31.06
C ILE A 532 22.78 3.72 -30.69
N ASN A 533 23.64 3.31 -31.62
CA ASN A 533 25.09 3.14 -31.43
C ASN A 533 25.94 4.31 -31.98
N THR A 534 25.32 5.30 -32.62
CA THR A 534 25.95 6.48 -33.25
C THR A 534 26.65 7.43 -32.28
N HIS A 535 26.55 7.19 -30.97
CA HIS A 535 27.16 8.00 -29.92
C HIS A 535 28.02 7.18 -28.93
N ASN A 536 28.44 5.96 -29.27
CA ASN A 536 29.18 5.10 -28.35
C ASN A 536 30.52 5.70 -27.88
N ASP A 537 31.22 6.50 -28.69
CA ASP A 537 32.44 7.20 -28.22
C ASP A 537 32.17 8.23 -27.10
N ALA A 538 30.98 8.85 -27.11
CA ALA A 538 30.54 9.75 -26.05
C ALA A 538 30.15 8.97 -24.79
N LEU A 539 29.48 7.82 -24.94
CA LEU A 539 29.22 6.91 -23.82
C LEU A 539 30.52 6.36 -23.20
N PHE A 540 31.53 6.01 -24.01
CA PHE A 540 32.82 5.56 -23.50
C PHE A 540 33.61 6.68 -22.81
N THR A 541 33.51 7.91 -23.31
CA THR A 541 34.06 9.09 -22.62
C THR A 541 33.38 9.27 -21.26
N LEU A 542 32.04 9.27 -21.22
CA LEU A 542 31.24 9.39 -20.00
C LEU A 542 31.58 8.28 -18.98
N MET A 543 31.68 7.03 -19.46
CA MET A 543 32.09 5.85 -18.70
C MET A 543 33.47 6.03 -18.07
N ARG A 544 34.41 6.71 -18.74
CA ARG A 544 35.77 6.96 -18.22
C ARG A 544 35.90 8.15 -17.28
N THR A 545 35.07 9.20 -17.42
CA THR A 545 35.32 10.49 -16.76
C THR A 545 34.27 10.95 -15.76
N HIS A 546 33.07 10.36 -15.73
CA HIS A 546 31.99 10.87 -14.90
C HIS A 546 32.16 10.54 -13.41
N ASN A 547 31.80 11.48 -12.52
CA ASN A 547 32.03 11.32 -11.08
C ASN A 547 31.13 10.26 -10.41
N SER A 548 29.84 10.20 -10.77
CA SER A 548 28.92 9.15 -10.30
C SER A 548 29.26 7.79 -10.93
N GLU A 549 29.46 6.81 -10.06
CA GLU A 549 29.59 5.37 -10.38
C GLU A 549 28.34 4.80 -11.05
N LEU A 550 27.13 5.19 -10.66
CA LEU A 550 25.89 4.77 -11.33
C LEU A 550 25.87 5.16 -12.81
N VAL A 551 26.32 6.37 -13.14
CA VAL A 551 26.47 6.82 -14.54
C VAL A 551 27.54 6.00 -15.27
N ARG A 552 28.73 5.81 -14.67
CA ARG A 552 29.81 5.01 -15.30
C ARG A 552 29.38 3.56 -15.55
N ALA A 553 28.69 2.94 -14.58
CA ALA A 553 28.14 1.59 -14.69
C ALA A 553 27.06 1.49 -15.78
N THR A 554 26.12 2.45 -15.84
CA THR A 554 25.06 2.46 -16.86
C THR A 554 25.62 2.65 -18.27
N ALA A 555 26.63 3.52 -18.42
CA ALA A 555 27.31 3.74 -19.70
C ALA A 555 28.11 2.50 -20.15
N LEU A 556 28.79 1.84 -19.22
CA LEU A 556 29.49 0.58 -19.46
C LEU A 556 28.54 -0.54 -19.91
N GLU A 557 27.40 -0.71 -19.23
CA GLU A 557 26.37 -1.69 -19.61
C GLU A 557 25.77 -1.39 -20.98
N ALA A 558 25.45 -0.12 -21.28
CA ALA A 558 24.93 0.29 -22.59
C ALA A 558 25.93 0.04 -23.73
N LEU A 559 27.23 0.30 -23.53
CA LEU A 559 28.27 -0.01 -24.53
C LEU A 559 28.34 -1.50 -24.85
N GLY A 560 28.18 -2.34 -23.83
CA GLY A 560 28.09 -3.80 -23.97
C GLY A 560 26.74 -4.32 -24.47
N ASN A 561 25.70 -3.47 -24.57
CA ASN A 561 24.41 -3.78 -25.21
C ASN A 561 24.31 -3.23 -26.64
N LEU A 562 25.19 -2.29 -27.01
CA LEU A 562 25.25 -1.61 -28.30
C LEU A 562 26.43 -2.10 -29.17
N ASP A 563 27.00 -3.25 -28.82
CA ASP A 563 28.08 -3.97 -29.52
C ASP A 563 29.21 -3.06 -30.02
N TYR A 564 29.69 -2.17 -29.14
CA TYR A 564 30.66 -1.14 -29.51
C TYR A 564 32.00 -1.73 -29.97
N GLY A 565 32.47 -1.36 -31.17
CA GLY A 565 33.66 -1.92 -31.80
C GLY A 565 34.99 -1.78 -31.02
N ASN A 566 35.03 -0.98 -29.94
CA ASN A 566 36.19 -0.86 -29.05
C ASN A 566 35.91 -1.41 -27.64
N MET A 567 35.16 -2.51 -27.53
CA MET A 567 34.91 -3.18 -26.25
C MET A 567 36.20 -3.55 -25.48
N GLU A 568 37.34 -3.77 -26.14
CA GLU A 568 38.59 -4.02 -25.40
C GLU A 568 39.00 -2.81 -24.54
N ALA A 569 39.00 -1.58 -25.06
CA ALA A 569 39.35 -0.39 -24.28
C ALA A 569 38.29 -0.04 -23.24
N VAL A 570 37.01 -0.30 -23.53
CA VAL A 570 35.91 -0.20 -22.55
C VAL A 570 36.17 -1.12 -21.37
N MET A 571 36.50 -2.39 -21.63
CA MET A 571 36.67 -3.41 -20.59
C MET A 571 37.97 -3.23 -19.80
N GLN A 572 39.06 -2.83 -20.47
CA GLN A 572 40.29 -2.41 -19.79
C GLN A 572 40.09 -1.18 -18.89
N SER A 573 39.15 -0.29 -19.23
CA SER A 573 38.79 0.86 -18.38
C SER A 573 37.87 0.43 -17.23
N GLY A 574 36.82 -0.35 -17.52
CA GLY A 574 35.83 -0.84 -16.57
C GLY A 574 36.43 -1.70 -15.47
N MET A 575 37.33 -2.64 -15.80
CA MET A 575 38.06 -3.45 -14.80
C MET A 575 39.08 -2.65 -13.96
N ARG A 576 39.37 -1.39 -14.34
CA ARG A 576 40.28 -0.49 -13.63
C ARG A 576 39.56 0.67 -12.93
N ASP A 577 38.22 0.66 -12.90
CA ASP A 577 37.46 1.70 -12.21
C ASP A 577 37.76 1.70 -10.70
N LYS A 578 37.71 2.89 -10.08
CA LYS A 578 37.84 3.05 -8.63
C LYS A 578 36.72 2.32 -7.86
N ASP A 579 35.52 2.28 -8.43
CA ASP A 579 34.33 1.73 -7.77
C ASP A 579 34.09 0.25 -8.13
N GLN A 580 33.82 -0.56 -7.10
CA GLN A 580 33.62 -2.00 -7.24
C GLN A 580 32.35 -2.39 -8.03
N ASN A 581 31.35 -1.52 -8.08
CA ASN A 581 30.11 -1.81 -8.82
C ASN A 581 30.34 -1.62 -10.32
N VAL A 582 31.09 -0.59 -10.72
CA VAL A 582 31.52 -0.41 -12.13
C VAL A 582 32.42 -1.58 -12.57
N ARG A 583 33.39 -1.99 -11.74
CA ARG A 583 34.21 -3.18 -12.03
C ARG A 583 33.38 -4.46 -12.15
N ALA A 584 32.39 -4.66 -11.27
CA ALA A 584 31.49 -5.81 -11.36
C ALA A 584 30.61 -5.80 -12.63
N VAL A 585 30.15 -4.63 -13.10
CA VAL A 585 29.47 -4.52 -14.40
C VAL A 585 30.42 -4.89 -15.54
N ALA A 586 31.69 -4.42 -15.50
CA ALA A 586 32.70 -4.82 -16.49
C ALA A 586 32.88 -6.35 -16.52
N VAL A 587 33.05 -6.98 -15.36
CA VAL A 587 33.16 -8.43 -15.24
C VAL A 587 31.93 -9.12 -15.85
N GLY A 588 30.72 -8.61 -15.61
CA GLY A 588 29.48 -9.12 -16.19
C GLY A 588 29.40 -9.08 -17.73
N LEU A 589 30.17 -8.22 -18.39
CA LEU A 589 30.20 -8.11 -19.86
C LEU A 589 31.22 -9.05 -20.53
N ILE A 590 32.07 -9.75 -19.75
CA ILE A 590 33.07 -10.69 -20.27
C ILE A 590 32.42 -11.81 -21.10
N ALA A 591 31.21 -12.25 -20.74
CA ALA A 591 30.43 -13.25 -21.48
C ALA A 591 30.09 -12.82 -22.92
N LYS A 592 30.04 -11.51 -23.21
CA LYS A 592 29.73 -10.97 -24.54
C LYS A 592 30.96 -10.79 -25.44
N MET A 593 32.17 -11.02 -24.94
CA MET A 593 33.40 -10.83 -25.69
C MET A 593 33.88 -12.13 -26.36
N GLU A 594 34.41 -12.02 -27.58
CA GLU A 594 35.13 -13.13 -28.24
C GLU A 594 36.53 -13.34 -27.62
N ILE A 595 36.56 -13.82 -26.38
CA ILE A 595 37.81 -14.19 -25.69
C ILE A 595 38.17 -15.63 -26.04
N SER A 596 39.43 -15.84 -26.43
CA SER A 596 39.98 -17.18 -26.69
C SER A 596 40.34 -17.90 -25.39
N LYS A 597 40.39 -19.24 -25.42
CA LYS A 597 40.66 -20.10 -24.26
C LYS A 597 42.03 -19.80 -23.60
N GLU A 598 42.98 -19.32 -24.40
CA GLU A 598 44.35 -18.99 -24.02
C GLU A 598 44.44 -17.60 -23.37
N LYS A 599 43.61 -16.65 -23.81
CA LYS A 599 43.54 -15.30 -23.23
C LYS A 599 42.70 -15.26 -21.95
N LEU A 600 41.67 -16.08 -21.83
CA LEU A 600 40.71 -16.02 -20.71
C LEU A 600 41.36 -16.04 -19.30
N PRO A 601 42.39 -16.87 -19.00
CA PRO A 601 43.05 -16.84 -17.69
C PRO A 601 43.72 -15.51 -17.33
N THR A 602 44.22 -14.74 -18.31
CA THR A 602 44.94 -13.47 -18.01
C THR A 602 44.03 -12.37 -17.52
N ILE A 603 42.72 -12.48 -17.80
CA ILE A 603 41.66 -11.61 -17.28
C ILE A 603 41.17 -12.12 -15.92
N ILE A 604 41.07 -13.44 -15.76
CA ILE A 604 40.46 -14.08 -14.58
C ILE A 604 41.39 -14.16 -13.36
N ASP A 605 42.65 -14.58 -13.53
CA ASP A 605 43.56 -14.76 -12.39
C ASP A 605 43.79 -13.47 -11.58
N PRO A 606 43.85 -12.25 -12.17
CA PRO A 606 43.87 -10.99 -11.41
C PRO A 606 42.64 -10.76 -10.53
N ILE A 607 41.44 -11.16 -10.99
CA ILE A 607 40.17 -10.97 -10.25
C ILE A 607 40.18 -11.84 -8.98
N PHE A 608 40.50 -13.13 -9.10
CA PHE A 608 40.60 -14.04 -7.94
C PHE A 608 41.87 -13.85 -7.09
N LYS A 609 42.83 -13.02 -7.53
CA LYS A 609 44.02 -12.66 -6.75
C LYS A 609 43.85 -11.36 -5.96
N SER A 610 43.02 -10.42 -6.45
CA SER A 610 43.03 -9.03 -5.97
C SER A 610 41.75 -8.21 -6.20
N GLY A 611 40.72 -8.76 -6.87
CA GLY A 611 39.42 -8.12 -7.00
C GLY A 611 38.56 -8.27 -5.74
N SER A 612 37.55 -7.41 -5.57
CA SER A 612 36.60 -7.53 -4.45
C SER A 612 35.75 -8.80 -4.55
N THR A 613 35.15 -9.21 -3.42
CA THR A 613 34.18 -10.33 -3.37
C THR A 613 33.08 -10.16 -4.43
N ARG A 614 32.54 -8.94 -4.61
CA ARG A 614 31.49 -8.65 -5.62
C ARG A 614 31.96 -8.90 -7.07
N GLU A 615 33.23 -8.61 -7.37
CA GLU A 615 33.82 -8.89 -8.68
C GLU A 615 34.05 -10.39 -8.88
N GLN A 616 34.54 -11.08 -7.84
CA GLN A 616 34.77 -12.53 -7.87
C GLN A 616 33.45 -13.32 -8.04
N GLN A 617 32.40 -13.00 -7.25
CA GLN A 617 31.05 -13.55 -7.38
C GLN A 617 30.49 -13.37 -8.80
N ARG A 618 30.61 -12.16 -9.37
CA ARG A 618 30.15 -11.87 -10.73
C ARG A 618 30.96 -12.62 -11.80
N MET A 619 32.26 -12.84 -11.59
CA MET A 619 33.13 -13.62 -12.47
C MET A 619 32.77 -15.11 -12.45
N LEU A 620 32.37 -15.65 -11.30
CA LEU A 620 31.93 -17.04 -11.18
C LEU A 620 30.66 -17.30 -11.98
N ARG A 621 29.64 -16.44 -11.85
CA ARG A 621 28.41 -16.52 -12.65
C ARG A 621 28.70 -16.50 -14.16
N VAL A 622 29.57 -15.60 -14.61
CA VAL A 622 30.06 -15.54 -15.99
C VAL A 622 30.81 -16.82 -16.41
N LEU A 623 31.57 -17.46 -15.52
CA LEU A 623 32.23 -18.74 -15.80
C LEU A 623 31.24 -19.91 -15.97
N GLY A 624 30.10 -19.88 -15.28
CA GLY A 624 29.00 -20.84 -15.47
C GLY A 624 28.18 -20.59 -16.75
N GLU A 625 28.09 -19.34 -17.20
CA GLU A 625 27.43 -18.94 -18.46
C GLU A 625 28.31 -19.18 -19.71
N LEU A 626 29.64 -19.21 -19.57
CA LEU A 626 30.59 -19.40 -20.67
C LEU A 626 30.63 -20.87 -21.17
N PRO A 627 30.84 -21.09 -22.50
CA PRO A 627 31.01 -22.43 -23.06
C PRO A 627 32.09 -23.25 -22.33
N LEU A 628 31.75 -24.51 -22.04
CA LEU A 628 32.54 -25.37 -21.15
C LEU A 628 33.99 -25.53 -21.62
N GLU A 629 34.22 -25.59 -22.93
CA GLU A 629 35.57 -25.70 -23.50
C GLU A 629 36.46 -24.52 -23.12
N LYS A 630 35.89 -23.35 -22.81
CA LYS A 630 36.61 -22.16 -22.31
C LYS A 630 36.73 -22.16 -20.79
N SER A 631 35.68 -22.48 -20.05
CA SER A 631 35.60 -22.33 -18.59
C SER A 631 36.17 -23.51 -17.79
N GLU A 632 36.15 -24.74 -18.31
CA GLU A 632 36.39 -25.98 -17.54
C GLU A 632 37.71 -25.98 -16.76
N ASN A 633 38.83 -25.69 -17.42
CA ASN A 633 40.18 -25.66 -16.80
C ASN A 633 40.26 -24.62 -15.67
N THR A 634 39.57 -23.49 -15.83
CA THR A 634 39.55 -22.42 -14.83
C THR A 634 38.69 -22.80 -13.63
N LEU A 635 37.49 -23.35 -13.87
CA LEU A 635 36.64 -23.89 -12.80
C LEU A 635 37.34 -25.03 -12.05
N GLN A 636 37.99 -25.97 -12.75
CA GLN A 636 38.76 -27.05 -12.13
C GLN A 636 39.90 -26.52 -11.24
N LYS A 637 40.62 -25.47 -11.68
CA LYS A 637 41.65 -24.80 -10.85
C LYS A 637 41.05 -24.09 -9.64
N LEU A 638 39.88 -23.46 -9.76
CA LEU A 638 39.20 -22.80 -8.65
C LEU A 638 38.72 -23.84 -7.62
N ILE A 639 38.13 -24.96 -8.05
CA ILE A 639 37.82 -26.11 -7.19
C ILE A 639 39.09 -26.62 -6.49
N GLN A 640 40.22 -26.76 -7.18
CA GLN A 640 41.49 -27.18 -6.58
C GLN A 640 42.09 -26.16 -5.59
N LYS A 641 41.89 -24.85 -5.79
CA LYS A 641 42.28 -23.80 -4.83
C LYS A 641 41.36 -23.84 -3.60
N ALA A 642 40.04 -23.94 -3.80
CA ALA A 642 39.05 -24.06 -2.74
C ALA A 642 39.30 -25.31 -1.86
N ASN A 643 39.55 -26.47 -2.48
CA ASN A 643 39.94 -27.74 -1.82
C ASN A 643 41.27 -27.68 -1.03
N ARG A 644 41.97 -26.53 -1.03
CA ARG A 644 43.19 -26.26 -0.27
C ARG A 644 43.04 -25.06 0.67
N ASN A 645 41.82 -24.52 0.83
CA ASN A 645 41.54 -23.26 1.52
C ASN A 645 42.34 -22.06 0.95
N GLN A 646 42.48 -21.99 -0.38
CA GLN A 646 43.23 -20.96 -1.13
C GLN A 646 42.32 -20.02 -1.94
N LEU A 647 41.03 -19.95 -1.61
CA LEU A 647 40.08 -18.93 -2.09
C LEU A 647 39.40 -18.28 -0.88
N ASP A 648 38.85 -17.08 -1.09
CA ASP A 648 37.94 -16.44 -0.14
C ASP A 648 36.69 -17.32 0.05
N GLN A 649 36.16 -17.38 1.27
CA GLN A 649 35.00 -18.23 1.56
C GLN A 649 33.67 -17.60 1.08
N GLY A 650 33.61 -16.26 0.95
CA GLY A 650 32.44 -15.51 0.48
C GLY A 650 32.17 -15.64 -1.03
N ILE A 651 32.90 -16.52 -1.72
CA ILE A 651 32.72 -16.84 -3.14
C ILE A 651 32.50 -18.34 -3.41
N ILE A 652 32.46 -19.18 -2.37
CA ILE A 652 32.39 -20.65 -2.54
C ILE A 652 31.01 -21.08 -3.03
N LEU A 653 29.93 -20.42 -2.57
CA LEU A 653 28.58 -20.65 -3.08
C LEU A 653 28.48 -20.32 -4.58
N ASP A 654 28.88 -19.12 -5.01
CA ASP A 654 28.90 -18.74 -6.43
C ASP A 654 29.79 -19.68 -7.28
N LEU A 655 30.83 -20.30 -6.70
CA LEU A 655 31.68 -21.28 -7.40
C LEU A 655 30.95 -22.62 -7.57
N ILE A 656 30.20 -23.06 -6.57
CA ILE A 656 29.34 -24.24 -6.65
C ILE A 656 28.24 -24.01 -7.70
N GLU A 657 27.53 -22.88 -7.62
CA GLU A 657 26.50 -22.49 -8.61
C GLU A 657 27.08 -22.42 -10.03
N ALA A 658 28.27 -21.84 -10.23
CA ALA A 658 28.93 -21.76 -11.52
C ALA A 658 29.32 -23.13 -12.10
N VAL A 659 29.79 -24.05 -11.25
CA VAL A 659 30.13 -25.42 -11.66
C VAL A 659 28.88 -26.21 -12.04
N GLU A 660 27.78 -26.06 -11.30
CA GLU A 660 26.51 -26.70 -11.62
C GLU A 660 25.88 -26.11 -12.90
N ALA A 661 25.92 -24.78 -13.08
CA ALA A 661 25.48 -24.10 -14.28
C ALA A 661 26.25 -24.55 -15.55
N SER A 662 27.55 -24.87 -15.41
CA SER A 662 28.37 -25.42 -16.50
C SER A 662 27.93 -26.82 -16.97
N LYS A 663 27.12 -27.53 -16.16
CA LYS A 663 26.59 -28.89 -16.41
C LYS A 663 27.66 -29.96 -16.65
N SER A 664 28.93 -29.68 -16.36
CA SER A 664 30.00 -30.65 -16.54
C SER A 664 30.01 -31.69 -15.43
N ALA A 665 29.65 -32.93 -15.76
CA ALA A 665 29.73 -34.06 -14.83
C ALA A 665 31.15 -34.29 -14.28
N SER A 666 32.21 -33.91 -15.02
CA SER A 666 33.60 -34.00 -14.56
C SER A 666 33.88 -33.00 -13.42
N LEU A 667 33.35 -31.78 -13.51
CA LEU A 667 33.56 -30.74 -12.50
C LEU A 667 32.64 -30.92 -11.29
N ILE A 668 31.37 -31.29 -11.52
CA ILE A 668 30.38 -31.51 -10.46
C ILE A 668 30.86 -32.63 -9.52
N ALA A 669 31.41 -33.72 -10.06
CA ALA A 669 32.02 -34.81 -9.28
C ALA A 669 33.33 -34.44 -8.55
N ASN A 670 33.79 -33.19 -8.63
CA ASN A 670 34.90 -32.66 -7.82
C ASN A 670 34.43 -31.69 -6.71
N LEU A 671 33.10 -31.45 -6.58
CA LEU A 671 32.53 -30.60 -5.53
C LEU A 671 32.38 -31.30 -4.16
N ASP A 672 32.52 -32.63 -4.09
CA ASP A 672 32.38 -33.48 -2.89
C ASP A 672 33.30 -33.13 -1.69
N LYS A 673 34.22 -32.18 -1.89
CA LYS A 673 35.13 -31.64 -0.85
C LYS A 673 34.88 -30.17 -0.51
N LEU A 674 34.02 -29.50 -1.28
CA LEU A 674 33.56 -28.13 -1.03
C LEU A 674 32.19 -28.14 -0.36
N LYS A 675 31.34 -29.10 -0.73
CA LYS A 675 30.11 -29.44 -0.01
C LYS A 675 30.45 -30.41 1.11
N SER A 676 30.11 -30.07 2.35
CA SER A 676 30.32 -31.00 3.48
C SER A 676 29.22 -32.07 3.48
N GLY A 677 29.60 -33.32 3.23
CA GLY A 677 28.66 -34.44 3.35
C GLY A 677 28.12 -34.56 4.78
N GLY A 678 26.80 -34.55 4.94
CA GLY A 678 26.16 -34.50 6.26
C GLY A 678 24.63 -34.55 6.20
N HIS A 679 24.02 -34.29 7.35
CA HIS A 679 22.57 -34.30 7.59
C HIS A 679 22.14 -33.05 8.41
N THR A 680 22.85 -31.95 8.21
CA THR A 680 22.89 -30.81 9.14
C THR A 680 23.22 -29.51 8.41
N VAL A 681 23.32 -28.39 9.14
CA VAL A 681 23.83 -27.09 8.63
C VAL A 681 25.19 -27.21 7.94
N ASP A 682 25.99 -28.23 8.28
CA ASP A 682 27.26 -28.53 7.63
C ASP A 682 27.10 -28.72 6.11
N SER A 683 26.00 -29.33 5.66
CA SER A 683 25.70 -29.54 4.23
C SER A 683 25.32 -28.27 3.45
N TYR A 684 25.33 -27.12 4.13
CA TYR A 684 25.20 -25.78 3.54
C TYR A 684 26.32 -24.85 4.02
N SER A 685 27.46 -25.40 4.46
CA SER A 685 28.60 -24.66 5.04
C SER A 685 29.03 -23.41 4.24
N GLU A 686 28.97 -23.49 2.91
CA GLU A 686 29.26 -22.43 1.95
C GLU A 686 28.30 -21.22 2.04
N THR A 687 27.09 -21.40 2.56
CA THR A 687 26.10 -20.33 2.76
C THR A 687 26.25 -19.62 4.10
N LEU A 688 27.07 -20.16 5.02
CA LEU A 688 27.20 -19.64 6.39
C LEU A 688 28.30 -18.57 6.51
N TYR A 689 29.22 -18.48 5.55
CA TYR A 689 30.35 -17.55 5.66
C TYR A 689 29.95 -16.07 5.50
N GLY A 690 30.56 -15.21 6.30
CA GLY A 690 30.27 -13.77 6.33
C GLY A 690 28.98 -13.39 7.06
N GLY A 691 28.12 -14.36 7.39
CA GLY A 691 26.96 -14.17 8.27
C GLY A 691 27.35 -14.37 9.74
N GLU A 692 27.12 -13.36 10.58
CA GLU A 692 27.11 -13.56 12.03
C GLU A 692 25.71 -14.00 12.49
N TRP A 693 25.62 -15.00 13.38
CA TRP A 693 24.33 -15.54 13.79
C TRP A 693 23.48 -14.56 14.62
N TRP A 694 24.07 -13.63 15.38
CA TRP A 694 23.32 -12.63 16.15
C TRP A 694 22.70 -11.55 15.25
N PRO A 695 23.48 -10.78 14.44
CA PRO A 695 22.94 -9.92 13.39
C PRO A 695 22.03 -10.66 12.41
N GLY A 696 22.37 -11.88 11.99
CA GLY A 696 21.53 -12.72 11.13
C GLY A 696 20.18 -13.04 11.76
N ARG A 697 20.17 -13.48 13.02
CA ARG A 697 18.94 -13.70 13.82
C ARG A 697 18.16 -12.40 14.03
N THR A 698 18.82 -11.26 14.10
CA THR A 698 18.19 -9.92 14.21
C THR A 698 17.56 -9.51 12.88
N VAL A 699 18.25 -9.71 11.76
CA VAL A 699 17.69 -9.51 10.42
C VAL A 699 16.48 -10.42 10.22
N PHE A 700 16.64 -11.70 10.51
CA PHE A 700 15.61 -12.72 10.41
C PHE A 700 14.36 -12.35 11.23
N ASN A 701 14.48 -12.07 12.53
CA ASN A 701 13.33 -11.88 13.43
C ASN A 701 12.76 -10.45 13.50
N SER A 702 13.60 -9.42 13.34
CA SER A 702 13.25 -8.07 13.81
C SER A 702 13.70 -6.91 12.92
N ASN A 703 14.33 -7.15 11.76
CA ASN A 703 14.60 -6.09 10.79
C ASN A 703 13.33 -5.78 9.99
N PRO A 704 12.76 -4.55 10.06
CA PRO A 704 11.47 -4.23 9.46
C PRO A 704 11.43 -4.28 7.91
N THR A 705 12.57 -4.49 7.24
CA THR A 705 12.67 -4.58 5.77
C THR A 705 13.13 -5.93 5.25
N ALA A 706 13.66 -6.80 6.11
CA ALA A 706 14.29 -8.07 5.74
C ALA A 706 14.00 -9.19 6.75
N GLN A 707 12.97 -9.03 7.58
CA GLN A 707 12.47 -10.06 8.48
C GLN A 707 11.84 -11.21 7.69
N CYS A 708 12.68 -12.14 7.23
CA CYS A 708 12.25 -13.37 6.55
C CYS A 708 11.14 -14.07 7.34
N VAL A 709 11.18 -13.94 8.68
CA VAL A 709 10.20 -14.53 9.56
C VAL A 709 8.76 -14.11 9.25
N ARG A 710 8.48 -12.87 8.77
CA ARG A 710 7.11 -12.47 8.37
C ARG A 710 6.45 -13.47 7.41
N CYS A 711 7.25 -14.11 6.57
CA CYS A 711 6.84 -15.14 5.62
C CYS A 711 7.17 -16.58 6.05
N HIS A 712 7.94 -16.82 7.12
CA HIS A 712 8.59 -18.10 7.37
C HIS A 712 8.70 -18.51 8.84
N ALA A 713 8.45 -19.79 9.13
CA ALA A 713 8.60 -20.38 10.46
C ALA A 713 10.05 -20.69 10.87
N ILE A 714 10.39 -20.49 12.15
CA ILE A 714 11.35 -21.32 12.90
C ILE A 714 10.70 -21.61 14.27
N ASP A 715 10.83 -22.85 14.77
CA ASP A 715 10.01 -23.42 15.87
C ASP A 715 8.51 -23.07 15.72
N GLY A 716 8.11 -22.95 14.45
CA GLY A 716 6.80 -22.58 14.02
C GLY A 716 6.36 -21.12 14.25
N ALA A 717 7.13 -20.01 14.09
CA ALA A 717 6.86 -18.77 14.91
C ALA A 717 6.62 -17.22 14.48
N GLY A 718 5.58 -16.42 13.97
CA GLY A 718 4.11 -16.15 13.51
C GLY A 718 3.14 -16.46 12.20
N GLY A 719 3.09 -16.39 10.82
CA GLY A 719 3.82 -16.03 9.52
C GLY A 719 3.86 -17.01 8.32
N LYS A 720 2.75 -17.64 7.88
CA LYS A 720 2.78 -18.88 7.04
C LYS A 720 2.81 -18.71 5.50
N VAL A 721 3.46 -17.68 4.95
CA VAL A 721 3.36 -17.35 3.50
C VAL A 721 4.28 -18.22 2.64
N GLY A 722 5.50 -18.45 3.12
CA GLY A 722 6.46 -19.42 2.60
C GLY A 722 6.53 -20.68 3.49
N PRO A 723 7.34 -21.68 3.10
CA PRO A 723 7.50 -22.91 3.88
C PRO A 723 8.08 -22.65 5.28
N PRO A 724 7.75 -23.51 6.26
CA PRO A 724 8.43 -23.51 7.56
C PRO A 724 9.90 -23.89 7.41
N LEU A 725 10.77 -23.18 8.13
CA LEU A 725 12.22 -23.37 8.15
C LEU A 725 12.68 -24.05 9.45
N ASP A 726 11.73 -24.53 10.27
CA ASP A 726 11.94 -25.39 11.45
C ASP A 726 12.87 -26.58 11.14
N ASN A 727 12.87 -27.04 9.88
CA ASN A 727 13.69 -28.13 9.37
C ASN A 727 14.70 -27.70 8.30
N ILE A 728 15.02 -26.40 8.16
CA ILE A 728 16.20 -26.03 7.36
C ILE A 728 17.43 -26.59 8.06
N ALA A 729 18.04 -27.57 7.40
CA ALA A 729 19.23 -28.26 7.84
C ALA A 729 19.10 -28.99 9.21
N ASN A 730 17.88 -29.43 9.56
CA ASN A 730 17.65 -30.68 10.28
C ASN A 730 17.40 -31.77 9.24
N ILE A 731 18.15 -32.87 9.25
CA ILE A 731 17.93 -34.08 8.43
C ILE A 731 18.13 -35.32 9.32
#